data_AF-A0A426QH43-F1
#
_entry.id   AF-A0A426QH43-F1
#
_cell.length_a   1.000
_cell.length_b   1.000
_cell.length_c   1.000
_cell.angle_alpha   90.00
_cell.angle_beta   90.00
_cell.angle_gamma   90.00
#
_symmetry.space_group_name_H-M   'P 1'
#
loop_
_entity.id
_entity.type
_entity.pdbx_description
1 polymer ?
#
loop_
_entity_poly.entity_id
_entity_poly.type
_entity_poly.pdbx_seq_one_letter_code
_entity_poly.pdbx_strand_id
1 'polypeptide(L)'
;MPLIPGSAPRPRLPALFLLLLAFACLSRTPLTAAELGASTPPQTVEGQIIVRAADGVSALEFADIVGFYDARLREHIDPINTRVLHVPAGIEQAIVQELGQDPGIVFAERDMKLGIESLTPNDPKYADQWHLHSFESERAWRYSQGSGITVAVLDTGVHGAHPDFGNRVLAGWNAVDQGTDSSDINGHGTKVAGVIAAVTDNGIGVASIAPQTRILPIRVSNDSDGGAYLSDIARGLTYAADAGADVANISYNVSSSSSVASAAEYMRDRGGVVVVAAGNDGIDPGYSDSPAMITVSATTSSDSLASWSNFGAYVDVSAPGQGIWTLNRNDGYSTASGTSFASPATAGVVALIMAADPDLSPAEVETLLETHADDLGSTGWDPQYGHGRVNAGRVTEQAAGGDTPDTQPPVVTAPAAVTVEATGALTGVTLGSASAHDDIDGNLNAVPDTTGPFPVGSHSVTWTATDSAGNTGSAIQSVTVQDTTAPEVQAPADLTVQSTGDAVAVDLGSASASDRVDGSLSASADNIGPFALGTHTVTWTATDAAGNSGSDTQTVVVTLSDVTAPVVSAPPDILIEASGSLTAVALGSASAVDNIDGSLSASPNRSGPFPVGSHTVTWTATDSAGNTGSATQTVSVQDTTPPSLNPPATRTLDATGYLTNVNLKAPTATDLVDGDITAVADRIGPFTSGRHNITWTATDAAGNSRQVVQTLKVRPLAEFELDQEAGEGDTVEVRVQLSGDAADYPVRLPYRVGGSATPGQDHDASDGELVIRTGRSATLSFNVVDEQAVGEGDETVTFTLDTPDNAALGGRASHTVTLREQNLPPRAELEVRQDGQPTSTVYASAGQVRVTARVEDANPDDSHTYDWSLTDASLVSTSGVAGEEYSFDPQQLAPGIYILRLTVTDDGSPAEAVTVQTSVQVASRPPALNANEDSDNDGIDDASEGTGDSKGNGIPDYLDALPDRHVLQSRARVADRDLLVTEAGLRLRLGTTALAAGRHAAGVSATDIVNHGSASGTAAVAADDARRYPGGLFDFELTGLSQAGQSVQVVVPQLAPIPAGGVYRKYLSDQGWQEFVIDARNRLASAPGGKGSCPSPSSPAWREGLNAGDLCVRLTLEDGGPNDADGRANGQILDPGGVAAPASSGGSSSSSNNLSSSEGGGGGGCSLGGRSSQDPLFPLLALFAAAGLLRRGCRAQG
;
A
#
# COMPACT_ATOMS: atom_id res chain seq x y z
N MET A 1 15.91 9.09 -85.82
CA MET A 1 16.89 9.03 -84.72
C MET A 1 17.74 10.29 -84.76
N PRO A 2 18.10 10.90 -83.61
CA PRO A 2 17.40 10.84 -82.32
C PRO A 2 17.32 12.23 -81.59
N LEU A 3 16.72 12.22 -80.39
CA LEU A 3 16.87 13.18 -79.25
C LEU A 3 16.20 14.58 -79.27
N ILE A 4 15.37 14.82 -78.23
CA ILE A 4 15.04 16.12 -77.55
C ILE A 4 14.13 17.06 -78.39
N PRO A 5 13.06 17.76 -77.85
CA PRO A 5 12.99 18.51 -76.57
C PRO A 5 11.67 18.36 -75.76
N GLY A 6 11.54 19.14 -74.67
CA GLY A 6 10.36 19.17 -73.77
C GLY A 6 9.37 20.32 -74.02
N SER A 7 8.92 20.96 -72.92
CA SER A 7 7.95 22.08 -72.79
C SER A 7 6.49 21.73 -72.41
N ALA A 8 5.98 22.50 -71.44
CA ALA A 8 4.56 22.71 -71.09
C ALA A 8 3.97 23.79 -72.05
N PRO A 9 2.65 24.21 -72.04
CA PRO A 9 1.71 24.18 -70.89
C PRO A 9 0.17 24.03 -71.16
N ARG A 10 -0.60 23.92 -70.06
CA ARG A 10 -1.90 24.58 -69.63
C ARG A 10 -2.87 25.16 -70.71
N PRO A 11 -4.23 25.29 -70.47
CA PRO A 11 -4.75 25.95 -69.24
C PRO A 11 -6.24 25.81 -68.76
N ARG A 12 -6.49 26.41 -67.57
CA ARG A 12 -7.73 27.00 -66.96
C ARG A 12 -8.74 26.16 -66.13
N LEU A 13 -8.86 26.59 -64.86
CA LEU A 13 -9.98 26.55 -63.89
C LEU A 13 -11.24 27.31 -64.41
N PRO A 14 -12.46 27.24 -63.80
CA PRO A 14 -12.79 27.22 -62.34
C PRO A 14 -13.83 26.17 -61.85
N ALA A 15 -13.76 25.72 -60.58
CA ALA A 15 -14.57 26.11 -59.39
C ALA A 15 -16.11 25.94 -59.54
N LEU A 16 -16.88 25.42 -58.56
CA LEU A 16 -16.93 25.80 -57.14
C LEU A 16 -17.63 24.73 -56.24
N PHE A 17 -17.12 24.58 -55.00
CA PHE A 17 -17.71 24.10 -53.71
C PHE A 17 -19.22 23.71 -53.63
N LEU A 18 -19.66 22.78 -52.75
CA LEU A 18 -19.55 22.82 -51.28
C LEU A 18 -19.78 21.42 -50.58
N LEU A 19 -19.13 21.20 -49.42
CA LEU A 19 -19.44 20.25 -48.31
C LEU A 19 -19.39 18.71 -48.52
N LEU A 20 -18.22 18.08 -48.30
CA LEU A 20 -18.06 16.76 -47.65
C LEU A 20 -16.56 16.42 -47.43
N LEU A 21 -16.17 16.13 -46.19
CA LEU A 21 -14.90 15.50 -45.75
C LEU A 21 -15.31 14.66 -44.53
N ALA A 22 -15.37 13.32 -44.54
CA ALA A 22 -14.39 12.32 -44.97
C ALA A 22 -13.17 12.23 -44.03
N PHE A 23 -13.30 11.39 -42.99
CA PHE A 23 -12.17 10.80 -42.27
C PHE A 23 -12.16 9.31 -42.56
N ALA A 24 -11.14 8.85 -43.28
CA ALA A 24 -10.85 7.43 -43.44
C ALA A 24 -9.99 6.99 -42.24
N CYS A 25 -10.46 6.03 -41.44
CA CYS A 25 -9.62 5.40 -40.44
C CYS A 25 -8.62 4.47 -41.13
N LEU A 26 -7.34 4.76 -40.96
CA LEU A 26 -6.23 3.90 -41.37
C LEU A 26 -6.07 2.77 -40.36
N SER A 27 -5.83 1.57 -40.88
CA SER A 27 -5.39 0.40 -40.12
C SER A 27 -4.10 0.71 -39.34
N ARG A 28 -4.17 0.68 -38.01
CA ARG A 28 -2.99 0.57 -37.15
C ARG A 28 -2.69 -0.91 -36.91
N THR A 29 -1.48 -1.33 -37.25
CA THR A 29 -0.86 -2.50 -36.63
C THR A 29 -0.77 -2.26 -35.12
N PRO A 30 -1.04 -3.25 -34.26
CA PRO A 30 -0.68 -3.14 -32.86
C PRO A 30 0.84 -3.03 -32.78
N LEU A 31 1.33 -1.92 -32.20
CA LEU A 31 2.73 -1.81 -31.81
C LEU A 31 2.99 -2.84 -30.71
N THR A 32 4.07 -3.60 -30.85
CA THR A 32 4.54 -4.46 -29.77
C THR A 32 4.98 -3.61 -28.59
N ALA A 33 4.92 -4.16 -27.37
CA ALA A 33 5.19 -3.47 -26.11
C ALA A 33 6.65 -3.02 -25.88
N ALA A 34 7.42 -2.80 -26.95
CA ALA A 34 8.83 -2.38 -26.95
C ALA A 34 9.05 -0.96 -27.50
N GLU A 35 8.01 -0.27 -28.00
CA GLU A 35 8.11 1.11 -28.53
C GLU A 35 7.25 2.15 -27.75
N LEU A 36 6.69 1.74 -26.62
CA LEU A 36 6.32 2.65 -25.53
C LEU A 36 7.27 2.36 -24.38
N GLY A 37 7.81 3.40 -23.75
CA GLY A 37 8.72 3.28 -22.61
C GLY A 37 7.98 2.78 -21.37
N ALA A 38 7.61 1.51 -21.37
CA ALA A 38 7.09 0.84 -20.19
C ALA A 38 8.22 0.75 -19.17
N SER A 39 8.09 1.53 -18.10
CA SER A 39 8.74 1.21 -16.83
C SER A 39 8.49 -0.26 -16.51
N THR A 40 9.49 -0.91 -15.92
CA THR A 40 9.39 -2.29 -15.44
C THR A 40 8.08 -2.44 -14.66
N PRO A 41 7.28 -3.51 -14.88
CA PRO A 41 6.05 -3.71 -14.11
C PRO A 41 6.36 -3.58 -12.62
N PRO A 42 5.58 -2.81 -11.84
CA PRO A 42 5.93 -2.56 -10.45
C PRO A 42 6.12 -3.88 -9.71
N GLN A 43 7.27 -4.05 -9.06
CA GLN A 43 7.47 -5.22 -8.22
C GLN A 43 6.50 -5.10 -7.05
N THR A 44 5.50 -5.95 -7.00
CA THR A 44 4.63 -6.10 -5.84
C THR A 44 5.17 -7.22 -4.96
N VAL A 45 4.92 -7.14 -3.66
CA VAL A 45 5.14 -8.29 -2.78
C VAL A 45 4.01 -9.27 -3.07
N GLU A 46 4.37 -10.44 -3.59
CA GLU A 46 3.43 -11.48 -4.00
C GLU A 46 2.55 -11.92 -2.83
N GLY A 47 1.24 -11.97 -3.07
CA GLY A 47 0.23 -12.24 -2.06
C GLY A 47 0.08 -11.16 -0.99
N GLN A 48 0.40 -9.88 -1.22
CA GLN A 48 0.24 -8.83 -0.20
C GLN A 48 -0.49 -7.57 -0.67
N ILE A 49 -1.38 -7.09 0.19
CA ILE A 49 -2.19 -5.89 0.01
C ILE A 49 -2.21 -5.05 1.28
N ILE A 50 -2.45 -3.75 1.12
CA ILE A 50 -2.55 -2.76 2.19
C ILE A 50 -3.99 -2.26 2.21
N VAL A 51 -4.67 -2.32 3.36
CA VAL A 51 -6.12 -2.06 3.47
C VAL A 51 -6.42 -1.22 4.70
N ARG A 52 -7.17 -0.12 4.53
CA ARG A 52 -7.63 0.74 5.63
C ARG A 52 -9.14 0.60 5.84
N ALA A 53 -9.55 0.35 7.08
CA ALA A 53 -10.97 0.31 7.47
C ALA A 53 -11.58 1.72 7.57
N ALA A 54 -12.88 1.83 7.28
CA ALA A 54 -13.64 3.05 7.51
C ALA A 54 -13.84 3.33 9.01
N ASP A 55 -13.87 4.61 9.38
CA ASP A 55 -13.98 5.04 10.77
C ASP A 55 -15.32 4.56 11.37
N GLY A 56 -15.24 3.72 12.41
CA GLY A 56 -16.40 3.13 13.09
C GLY A 56 -16.64 1.65 12.76
N VAL A 57 -15.97 1.08 11.75
CA VAL A 57 -15.98 -0.37 11.48
C VAL A 57 -15.25 -1.10 12.60
N SER A 58 -15.91 -2.05 13.25
CA SER A 58 -15.31 -2.82 14.33
C SER A 58 -14.27 -3.83 13.82
N ALA A 59 -13.37 -4.29 14.70
CA ALA A 59 -12.38 -5.31 14.35
C ALA A 59 -13.02 -6.64 13.89
N LEU A 60 -14.26 -6.93 14.31
CA LEU A 60 -15.04 -8.08 13.85
C LEU A 60 -15.62 -7.86 12.45
N GLU A 61 -16.29 -6.73 12.20
CA GLU A 61 -16.81 -6.40 10.86
C GLU A 61 -15.69 -6.32 9.83
N PHE A 62 -14.53 -5.74 10.19
CA PHE A 62 -13.38 -5.72 9.29
C PHE A 62 -12.86 -7.14 9.00
N ALA A 63 -12.81 -8.02 10.00
CA ALA A 63 -12.40 -9.42 9.81
C ALA A 63 -13.40 -10.20 8.94
N ASP A 64 -14.70 -9.89 9.03
CA ASP A 64 -15.73 -10.48 8.16
C ASP A 64 -15.60 -9.96 6.70
N ILE A 65 -15.34 -8.67 6.50
CA ILE A 65 -15.10 -8.07 5.16
C ILE A 65 -13.89 -8.69 4.47
N VAL A 66 -12.73 -8.73 5.14
CA VAL A 66 -11.49 -9.22 4.49
C VAL A 66 -11.36 -10.74 4.52
N GLY A 67 -12.02 -11.42 5.47
CA GLY A 67 -12.05 -12.88 5.59
C GLY A 67 -12.78 -13.60 4.44
N PHE A 68 -13.46 -12.85 3.57
CA PHE A 68 -13.96 -13.38 2.30
C PHE A 68 -12.83 -13.80 1.34
N TYR A 69 -11.66 -13.13 1.39
CA TYR A 69 -10.54 -13.28 0.44
C TYR A 69 -9.33 -14.08 0.97
N ASP A 70 -9.52 -14.92 2.00
CA ASP A 70 -8.44 -15.52 2.83
C ASP A 70 -7.38 -14.51 3.29
N ALA A 71 -7.80 -13.26 3.52
CA ALA A 71 -6.90 -12.19 3.90
C ALA A 71 -6.48 -12.32 5.38
N ARG A 72 -5.18 -12.50 5.62
CA ARG A 72 -4.60 -12.68 6.97
C ARG A 72 -3.83 -11.44 7.37
N LEU A 73 -4.05 -10.96 8.59
CA LEU A 73 -3.31 -9.82 9.13
C LEU A 73 -1.81 -10.16 9.21
N ARG A 74 -0.99 -9.46 8.43
CA ARG A 74 0.48 -9.48 8.51
C ARG A 74 0.96 -8.45 9.53
N GLU A 75 0.45 -7.23 9.43
CA GLU A 75 0.92 -6.08 10.22
C GLU A 75 -0.20 -5.04 10.40
N HIS A 76 -0.18 -4.30 11.50
CA HIS A 76 -1.08 -3.16 11.75
C HIS A 76 -0.27 -1.87 11.94
N ILE A 77 -0.54 -0.88 11.09
CA ILE A 77 0.08 0.44 11.14
C ILE A 77 -0.81 1.34 12.00
N ASP A 78 -0.69 1.16 13.32
CA ASP A 78 -1.53 1.80 14.34
C ASP A 78 -1.79 3.31 14.14
N PRO A 79 -0.81 4.17 13.78
CA PRO A 79 -1.03 5.62 13.63
C PRO A 79 -2.06 6.02 12.56
N ILE A 80 -2.35 5.15 11.59
CA ILE A 80 -3.25 5.43 10.46
C ILE A 80 -4.41 4.43 10.33
N ASN A 81 -4.54 3.46 11.26
CA ASN A 81 -5.56 2.39 11.23
C ASN A 81 -5.57 1.56 9.93
N THR A 82 -4.37 1.34 9.36
CA THR A 82 -4.14 0.60 8.11
C THR A 82 -3.54 -0.77 8.42
N ARG A 83 -3.93 -1.80 7.67
CA ARG A 83 -3.51 -3.20 7.86
C ARG A 83 -2.80 -3.69 6.60
N VAL A 84 -1.63 -4.29 6.77
CA VAL A 84 -1.02 -5.10 5.71
C VAL A 84 -1.61 -6.50 5.84
N LEU A 85 -2.20 -7.02 4.76
CA LEU A 85 -2.83 -8.32 4.71
C LEU A 85 -2.09 -9.21 3.70
N HIS A 86 -1.89 -10.46 4.08
CA HIS A 86 -1.48 -11.51 3.17
C HIS A 86 -2.73 -12.14 2.55
N VAL A 87 -2.74 -12.32 1.23
CA VAL A 87 -3.84 -12.85 0.40
C VAL A 87 -3.28 -13.87 -0.60
N PRO A 88 -4.12 -14.69 -1.25
CA PRO A 88 -3.63 -15.63 -2.28
C PRO A 88 -2.88 -14.90 -3.40
N ALA A 89 -1.75 -15.48 -3.81
CA ALA A 89 -0.88 -14.92 -4.83
C ALA A 89 -1.55 -14.90 -6.22
N GLY A 90 -1.26 -13.88 -7.02
CA GLY A 90 -1.72 -13.74 -8.40
C GLY A 90 -3.12 -13.11 -8.57
N ILE A 91 -3.91 -13.00 -7.50
CA ILE A 91 -5.25 -12.39 -7.50
C ILE A 91 -5.34 -11.07 -6.69
N GLU A 92 -4.21 -10.54 -6.24
CA GLU A 92 -4.13 -9.36 -5.35
C GLU A 92 -4.79 -8.14 -6.00
N GLN A 93 -4.65 -7.98 -7.32
CA GLN A 93 -5.24 -6.88 -8.07
C GLN A 93 -6.78 -6.96 -8.16
N ALA A 94 -7.35 -8.18 -8.15
CA ALA A 94 -8.79 -8.38 -8.13
C ALA A 94 -9.35 -8.06 -6.72
N ILE A 95 -8.72 -8.61 -5.68
CA ILE A 95 -9.08 -8.37 -4.28
C ILE A 95 -9.01 -6.86 -3.95
N VAL A 96 -7.98 -6.16 -4.42
CA VAL A 96 -7.84 -4.70 -4.28
C VAL A 96 -8.97 -3.93 -4.96
N GLN A 97 -9.39 -4.34 -6.17
CA GLN A 97 -10.50 -3.70 -6.85
C GLN A 97 -11.84 -3.93 -6.14
N GLU A 98 -12.06 -5.13 -5.59
CA GLU A 98 -13.30 -5.51 -4.93
C GLU A 98 -13.43 -4.89 -3.53
N LEU A 99 -12.39 -4.97 -2.70
CA LEU A 99 -12.32 -4.25 -1.42
C LEU A 99 -12.42 -2.73 -1.61
N GLY A 100 -11.91 -2.19 -2.72
CA GLY A 100 -12.06 -0.78 -3.08
C GLY A 100 -13.49 -0.33 -3.41
N GLN A 101 -14.46 -1.25 -3.52
CA GLN A 101 -15.89 -0.94 -3.64
C GLN A 101 -16.67 -1.14 -2.32
N ASP A 102 -16.06 -1.74 -1.28
CA ASP A 102 -16.76 -2.03 -0.03
C ASP A 102 -16.88 -0.75 0.84
N PRO A 103 -18.08 -0.36 1.29
CA PRO A 103 -18.30 0.87 2.06
C PRO A 103 -17.68 0.85 3.47
N GLY A 104 -17.22 -0.30 3.96
CA GLY A 104 -16.44 -0.46 5.19
C GLY A 104 -14.93 -0.28 5.00
N ILE A 105 -14.46 -0.04 3.77
CA ILE A 105 -13.05 0.14 3.41
C ILE A 105 -12.82 1.56 2.88
N VAL A 106 -11.77 2.24 3.36
CA VAL A 106 -11.37 3.58 2.86
C VAL A 106 -10.51 3.44 1.60
N PHE A 107 -9.60 2.48 1.61
CA PHE A 107 -8.82 2.08 0.45
C PHE A 107 -8.29 0.65 0.63
N ALA A 108 -8.05 0.00 -0.50
CA ALA A 108 -7.19 -1.17 -0.63
C ALA A 108 -6.20 -0.92 -1.77
N GLU A 109 -4.96 -1.36 -1.63
CA GLU A 109 -3.89 -1.24 -2.62
C GLU A 109 -2.93 -2.44 -2.54
N ARG A 110 -2.10 -2.67 -3.56
CA ARG A 110 -1.10 -3.75 -3.53
C ARG A 110 0.15 -3.29 -2.79
N ASP A 111 0.80 -4.17 -2.04
CA ASP A 111 2.08 -3.84 -1.39
C ASP A 111 3.18 -3.72 -2.47
N MET A 112 3.56 -2.49 -2.81
CA MET A 112 4.47 -2.17 -3.91
C MET A 112 5.89 -1.93 -3.40
N LYS A 113 6.83 -2.78 -3.84
CA LYS A 113 8.26 -2.56 -3.66
C LYS A 113 8.73 -1.41 -4.56
N LEU A 114 8.89 -0.24 -3.95
CA LEU A 114 9.50 0.92 -4.58
C LEU A 114 10.98 0.65 -4.87
N GLY A 115 11.40 0.84 -6.11
CA GLY A 115 12.81 0.86 -6.49
C GLY A 115 13.42 2.22 -6.17
N ILE A 116 14.67 2.24 -5.68
CA ILE A 116 15.47 3.47 -5.63
C ILE A 116 15.96 3.75 -7.06
N GLU A 117 15.09 4.31 -7.89
CA GLU A 117 15.45 4.77 -9.23
C GLU A 117 16.20 6.11 -9.16
N SER A 118 17.10 6.33 -10.12
CA SER A 118 17.77 7.62 -10.28
C SER A 118 16.74 8.69 -10.60
N LEU A 119 16.72 9.79 -9.84
CA LEU A 119 15.85 10.96 -10.09
C LEU A 119 16.34 11.76 -11.31
N THR A 120 16.33 11.13 -12.47
CA THR A 120 16.66 11.72 -13.78
C THR A 120 15.34 12.07 -14.47
N PRO A 121 14.95 13.36 -14.52
CA PRO A 121 13.62 13.76 -14.97
C PRO A 121 13.35 13.49 -16.44
N ASN A 122 12.09 13.21 -16.76
CA ASN A 122 11.62 12.93 -18.11
C ASN A 122 11.42 14.17 -19.00
N ASP A 123 11.68 15.39 -18.48
CA ASP A 123 11.46 16.67 -19.17
C ASP A 123 12.28 16.77 -20.48
N PRO A 124 11.66 17.08 -21.64
CA PRO A 124 12.33 17.13 -22.94
C PRO A 124 13.52 18.08 -23.06
N LYS A 125 13.70 19.02 -22.12
CA LYS A 125 14.87 19.91 -22.04
C LYS A 125 15.85 19.61 -20.92
N TYR A 126 15.62 18.61 -20.08
CA TYR A 126 16.53 18.29 -18.98
C TYR A 126 17.98 18.07 -19.45
N ALA A 127 18.18 17.31 -20.52
CA ALA A 127 19.52 17.07 -21.09
C ALA A 127 20.20 18.32 -21.70
N ASP A 128 19.44 19.39 -21.99
CA ASP A 128 19.99 20.70 -22.40
C ASP A 128 20.29 21.61 -21.18
N GLN A 129 19.85 21.25 -19.96
CA GLN A 129 19.95 22.03 -18.72
C GLN A 129 21.26 21.76 -17.96
N TRP A 130 22.38 22.11 -18.58
CA TRP A 130 23.74 21.96 -18.01
C TRP A 130 23.87 22.44 -16.54
N HIS A 131 23.13 23.49 -16.16
CA HIS A 131 23.16 24.09 -14.83
C HIS A 131 22.67 23.15 -13.73
N LEU A 132 21.68 22.29 -14.00
CA LEU A 132 21.18 21.30 -13.02
C LEU A 132 22.22 20.21 -12.75
N HIS A 133 23.03 19.85 -13.74
CA HIS A 133 24.16 18.94 -13.54
C HIS A 133 25.30 19.62 -12.78
N SER A 134 25.63 20.88 -13.10
CA SER A 134 26.64 21.68 -12.37
C SER A 134 26.27 21.94 -10.90
N PHE A 135 24.98 21.99 -10.60
CA PHE A 135 24.45 22.08 -9.24
C PHE A 135 24.31 20.74 -8.53
N GLU A 136 24.59 19.61 -9.18
CA GLU A 136 24.29 18.27 -8.66
C GLU A 136 22.81 18.12 -8.22
N SER A 137 21.86 18.69 -8.96
CA SER A 137 20.44 18.70 -8.55
C SER A 137 19.84 17.29 -8.36
N GLU A 138 20.28 16.27 -9.10
CA GLU A 138 19.89 14.86 -8.88
C GLU A 138 20.38 14.28 -7.53
N ARG A 139 21.42 14.86 -6.92
CA ARG A 139 21.86 14.56 -5.55
C ARG A 139 20.99 15.32 -4.56
N ALA A 140 20.73 16.60 -4.81
CA ALA A 140 19.88 17.44 -3.97
C ALA A 140 18.46 16.86 -3.79
N TRP A 141 17.83 16.43 -4.90
CA TRP A 141 16.45 15.89 -4.91
C TRP A 141 16.26 14.57 -4.16
N ARG A 142 17.35 13.92 -3.72
CA ARG A 142 17.30 12.74 -2.82
C ARG A 142 17.07 13.14 -1.37
N TYR A 143 17.43 14.36 -1.01
CA TYR A 143 17.34 14.93 0.33
C TYR A 143 16.16 15.89 0.45
N SER A 144 15.98 16.78 -0.54
CA SER A 144 14.84 17.71 -0.58
C SER A 144 14.49 18.11 -2.01
N GLN A 145 13.21 18.36 -2.25
CA GLN A 145 12.69 18.89 -3.51
C GLN A 145 12.01 20.28 -3.33
N GLY A 146 12.18 20.92 -2.17
CA GLY A 146 11.54 22.21 -1.87
C GLY A 146 10.07 22.11 -1.42
N SER A 147 9.67 20.96 -0.86
CA SER A 147 8.28 20.75 -0.44
C SER A 147 7.90 21.69 0.72
N GLY A 148 6.66 22.19 0.72
CA GLY A 148 6.16 23.14 1.72
C GLY A 148 6.58 24.60 1.49
N ILE A 149 7.80 24.83 0.99
CA ILE A 149 8.40 26.15 0.82
C ILE A 149 7.70 27.02 -0.25
N THR A 150 7.68 28.32 -0.02
CA THR A 150 7.10 29.36 -0.87
C THR A 150 8.14 30.42 -1.20
N VAL A 151 8.50 30.52 -2.48
CA VAL A 151 9.42 31.56 -2.99
C VAL A 151 8.60 32.71 -3.60
N ALA A 152 8.75 33.91 -3.04
CA ALA A 152 8.24 35.14 -3.62
C ALA A 152 9.14 35.61 -4.77
N VAL A 153 8.56 35.86 -5.95
CA VAL A 153 9.27 36.34 -7.13
C VAL A 153 8.90 37.80 -7.37
N LEU A 154 9.82 38.72 -7.03
CA LEU A 154 9.66 40.17 -7.15
C LEU A 154 10.15 40.62 -8.53
N ASP A 155 9.26 40.59 -9.52
CA ASP A 155 9.60 40.78 -10.93
C ASP A 155 8.46 41.44 -11.73
N THR A 156 8.40 41.26 -13.04
CA THR A 156 7.37 41.82 -13.95
C THR A 156 6.00 41.15 -13.84
N GLY A 157 5.79 40.30 -12.83
CA GLY A 157 4.68 39.37 -12.69
C GLY A 157 5.00 37.97 -13.27
N VAL A 158 4.11 36.99 -13.08
CA VAL A 158 4.30 35.61 -13.58
C VAL A 158 3.08 35.18 -14.41
N HIS A 159 3.32 34.50 -15.53
CA HIS A 159 2.26 33.81 -16.26
C HIS A 159 1.89 32.50 -15.55
N GLY A 160 1.12 32.60 -14.46
CA GLY A 160 0.78 31.46 -13.60
C GLY A 160 -0.08 30.36 -14.26
N ALA A 161 -0.58 30.59 -15.47
CA ALA A 161 -1.31 29.60 -16.27
C ALA A 161 -0.42 28.81 -17.25
N HIS A 162 0.90 29.06 -17.26
CA HIS A 162 1.85 28.30 -18.05
C HIS A 162 1.69 26.80 -17.73
N PRO A 163 1.58 25.91 -18.73
CA PRO A 163 1.29 24.48 -18.49
C PRO A 163 2.30 23.83 -17.54
N ASP A 164 3.55 24.28 -17.63
CA ASP A 164 4.69 23.80 -16.85
C ASP A 164 4.83 24.39 -15.42
N PHE A 165 3.80 25.09 -14.92
CA PHE A 165 3.69 25.44 -13.49
C PHE A 165 2.65 24.58 -12.75
N GLY A 166 1.77 23.87 -13.46
CA GLY A 166 0.67 23.12 -12.87
C GLY A 166 -0.15 23.99 -11.92
N ASN A 167 -0.23 23.59 -10.64
CA ASN A 167 -0.93 24.32 -9.58
C ASN A 167 0.02 25.05 -8.60
N ARG A 168 1.30 25.26 -8.94
CA ARG A 168 2.32 25.77 -7.99
C ARG A 168 2.39 27.28 -7.85
N VAL A 169 1.79 28.04 -8.77
CA VAL A 169 1.75 29.51 -8.71
C VAL A 169 0.55 29.97 -7.88
N LEU A 170 0.83 30.65 -6.77
CA LEU A 170 -0.17 31.19 -5.84
C LEU A 170 -0.83 32.46 -6.40
N ALA A 171 -1.93 32.87 -5.77
CA ALA A 171 -2.52 34.19 -5.99
C ALA A 171 -1.53 35.28 -5.55
N GLY A 172 -1.03 36.05 -6.52
CA GLY A 172 0.00 37.05 -6.28
C GLY A 172 -0.52 38.44 -5.96
N TRP A 173 0.42 39.38 -5.91
CA TRP A 173 0.15 40.78 -5.62
C TRP A 173 0.92 41.70 -6.57
N ASN A 174 0.33 42.85 -6.87
CA ASN A 174 0.94 43.93 -7.65
C ASN A 174 1.33 45.04 -6.70
N ALA A 175 2.63 45.22 -6.48
CA ALA A 175 3.15 46.23 -5.58
C ALA A 175 2.91 47.65 -6.12
N VAL A 176 2.98 47.86 -7.43
CA VAL A 176 2.83 49.17 -8.09
C VAL A 176 1.40 49.69 -7.91
N ASP A 177 0.40 48.89 -8.26
CA ASP A 177 -1.02 49.25 -8.19
C ASP A 177 -1.69 48.91 -6.85
N GLN A 178 -0.99 48.17 -5.97
CA GLN A 178 -1.47 47.64 -4.69
C GLN A 178 -2.74 46.77 -4.83
N GLY A 179 -2.78 45.96 -5.90
CA GLY A 179 -3.92 45.10 -6.26
C GLY A 179 -3.51 43.65 -6.49
N THR A 180 -4.45 42.80 -6.92
CA THR A 180 -4.22 41.35 -7.11
C THR A 180 -3.77 40.95 -8.52
N ASP A 181 -3.47 41.90 -9.42
CA ASP A 181 -3.01 41.60 -10.78
C ASP A 181 -1.49 41.35 -10.84
N SER A 182 -1.08 40.14 -10.46
CA SER A 182 0.31 39.68 -10.58
C SER A 182 0.66 39.13 -11.97
N SER A 183 -0.14 39.38 -13.00
CA SER A 183 0.12 38.86 -14.35
C SER A 183 1.42 39.44 -14.92
N ASP A 184 2.22 38.58 -15.55
CA ASP A 184 3.46 39.01 -16.22
C ASP A 184 3.14 39.95 -17.38
N ILE A 185 3.78 41.13 -17.42
CA ILE A 185 3.65 42.12 -18.50
C ILE A 185 4.81 42.12 -19.50
N ASN A 186 5.96 41.54 -19.15
CA ASN A 186 7.19 41.58 -19.94
C ASN A 186 7.57 40.18 -20.44
N GLY A 187 7.60 39.19 -19.54
CA GLY A 187 8.09 37.83 -19.78
C GLY A 187 9.32 37.47 -18.96
N HIS A 188 9.93 38.42 -18.25
CA HIS A 188 11.08 38.21 -17.39
C HIS A 188 10.69 37.40 -16.14
N GLY A 189 9.67 37.83 -15.39
CA GLY A 189 9.24 37.13 -14.16
C GLY A 189 8.79 35.69 -14.39
N THR A 190 8.16 35.39 -15.53
CA THR A 190 7.84 33.99 -15.91
C THR A 190 9.11 33.14 -16.09
N LYS A 191 10.16 33.68 -16.70
CA LYS A 191 11.47 33.00 -16.86
C LYS A 191 12.17 32.79 -15.53
N VAL A 192 12.11 33.79 -14.65
CA VAL A 192 12.71 33.77 -13.30
C VAL A 192 12.03 32.70 -12.44
N ALA A 193 10.69 32.71 -12.36
CA ALA A 193 9.92 31.71 -11.63
C ALA A 193 10.11 30.27 -12.17
N GLY A 194 10.33 30.13 -13.48
CA GLY A 194 10.61 28.84 -14.12
C GLY A 194 11.91 28.17 -13.67
N VAL A 195 12.98 28.93 -13.44
CA VAL A 195 14.26 28.42 -12.92
C VAL A 195 14.08 27.84 -11.51
N ILE A 196 13.21 28.46 -10.71
CA ILE A 196 12.95 28.07 -9.32
C ILE A 196 12.07 26.80 -9.25
N ALA A 197 10.90 26.80 -9.92
CA ALA A 197 9.83 25.83 -9.65
C ALA A 197 8.97 25.41 -10.88
N ALA A 198 9.52 25.36 -12.10
CA ALA A 198 8.90 24.62 -13.20
C ALA A 198 8.68 23.13 -12.83
N VAL A 199 7.62 22.51 -13.34
CA VAL A 199 7.17 21.19 -12.91
C VAL A 199 8.04 20.08 -13.50
N THR A 200 9.08 19.70 -12.75
CA THR A 200 9.95 18.59 -13.12
C THR A 200 9.23 17.23 -13.13
N ASP A 201 9.65 16.37 -14.06
CA ASP A 201 9.19 14.99 -14.32
C ASP A 201 7.75 14.86 -14.86
N ASN A 202 7.22 15.88 -15.53
CA ASN A 202 5.85 15.91 -16.08
C ASN A 202 5.72 15.58 -17.58
N GLY A 203 6.83 15.32 -18.27
CA GLY A 203 6.91 15.00 -19.69
C GLY A 203 6.86 16.19 -20.66
N ILE A 204 6.91 17.43 -20.15
CA ILE A 204 6.95 18.65 -20.96
C ILE A 204 8.13 19.55 -20.53
N GLY A 205 8.51 20.47 -21.41
CA GLY A 205 9.33 21.60 -21.01
C GLY A 205 10.66 21.31 -20.34
N VAL A 206 10.86 21.93 -19.17
CA VAL A 206 12.12 22.11 -18.45
C VAL A 206 11.97 21.71 -16.98
N ALA A 207 12.99 21.05 -16.44
CA ALA A 207 13.10 20.84 -15.01
C ALA A 207 13.44 22.17 -14.29
N SER A 208 13.29 22.20 -12.97
CA SER A 208 13.67 23.34 -12.13
C SER A 208 14.48 22.90 -10.92
N ILE A 209 15.08 23.85 -10.21
CA ILE A 209 15.98 23.53 -9.10
C ILE A 209 15.21 23.01 -7.88
N ALA A 210 14.05 23.60 -7.55
CA ALA A 210 13.23 23.23 -6.41
C ALA A 210 11.82 22.79 -6.84
N PRO A 211 11.67 21.56 -7.39
CA PRO A 211 10.51 21.21 -8.19
C PRO A 211 9.20 21.05 -7.41
N GLN A 212 9.19 21.03 -6.07
CA GLN A 212 7.98 21.02 -5.26
C GLN A 212 7.62 22.39 -4.63
N THR A 213 8.47 23.39 -4.81
CA THR A 213 8.30 24.75 -4.28
C THR A 213 7.09 25.47 -4.88
N ARG A 214 6.42 26.29 -4.07
CA ARG A 214 5.34 27.18 -4.52
C ARG A 214 5.87 28.56 -4.87
N ILE A 215 5.32 29.20 -5.91
CA ILE A 215 5.70 30.56 -6.32
C ILE A 215 4.64 31.54 -5.85
N LEU A 216 5.05 32.59 -5.12
CA LEU A 216 4.23 33.77 -4.83
C LEU A 216 4.63 34.91 -5.79
N PRO A 217 3.85 35.21 -6.85
CA PRO A 217 4.27 36.21 -7.82
C PRO A 217 3.98 37.63 -7.31
N ILE A 218 5.04 38.43 -7.14
CA ILE A 218 4.97 39.82 -6.69
C ILE A 218 5.39 40.73 -7.86
N ARG A 219 4.42 41.40 -8.48
CA ARG A 219 4.67 42.31 -9.60
C ARG A 219 5.15 43.67 -9.10
N VAL A 220 6.41 43.99 -9.35
CA VAL A 220 7.08 45.25 -8.94
C VAL A 220 7.29 46.23 -10.11
N SER A 221 6.93 45.83 -11.32
CA SER A 221 6.98 46.66 -12.53
C SER A 221 5.62 46.74 -13.23
N ASN A 222 5.32 47.95 -13.73
CA ASN A 222 4.26 48.21 -14.70
C ASN A 222 4.82 48.70 -16.05
N ASP A 223 6.14 48.74 -16.23
CA ASP A 223 6.75 49.16 -17.47
C ASP A 223 6.94 47.98 -18.43
N SER A 224 6.71 48.26 -19.72
CA SER A 224 6.88 47.31 -20.80
C SER A 224 8.33 46.85 -20.99
N ASP A 225 9.30 47.67 -20.58
CA ASP A 225 10.72 47.31 -20.61
C ASP A 225 11.17 46.46 -19.40
N GLY A 226 10.30 46.32 -18.38
CA GLY A 226 10.58 45.57 -17.15
C GLY A 226 11.22 46.38 -16.03
N GLY A 227 11.44 47.69 -16.19
CA GLY A 227 12.00 48.57 -15.16
C GLY A 227 11.09 48.66 -13.91
N ALA A 228 11.68 48.62 -12.72
CA ALA A 228 10.98 48.68 -11.44
C ALA A 228 11.54 49.80 -10.55
N TYR A 229 10.69 50.43 -9.73
CA TYR A 229 11.13 51.40 -8.73
C TYR A 229 11.50 50.71 -7.41
N LEU A 230 12.58 51.17 -6.77
CA LEU A 230 13.02 50.68 -5.46
C LEU A 230 11.91 50.76 -4.39
N SER A 231 11.01 51.74 -4.50
CA SER A 231 9.83 51.89 -3.62
C SER A 231 8.78 50.80 -3.80
N ASP A 232 8.69 50.20 -4.99
CA ASP A 232 7.74 49.13 -5.31
C ASP A 232 8.37 47.77 -4.99
N ILE A 233 9.69 47.61 -5.20
CA ILE A 233 10.46 46.45 -4.75
C ILE A 233 10.41 46.32 -3.22
N ALA A 234 10.77 47.36 -2.47
CA ALA A 234 10.74 47.33 -1.01
C ALA A 234 9.34 47.02 -0.45
N ARG A 235 8.29 47.56 -1.09
CA ARG A 235 6.88 47.30 -0.73
C ARG A 235 6.47 45.86 -1.04
N GLY A 236 6.88 45.34 -2.20
CA GLY A 236 6.68 43.95 -2.58
C GLY A 236 7.37 42.99 -1.62
N LEU A 237 8.55 43.35 -1.11
CA LEU A 237 9.33 42.54 -0.18
C LEU A 237 8.69 42.50 1.21
N THR A 238 8.25 43.65 1.73
CA THR A 238 7.45 43.67 2.97
C THR A 238 6.14 42.88 2.86
N TYR A 239 5.48 42.92 1.69
CA TYR A 239 4.29 42.12 1.44
C TYR A 239 4.60 40.62 1.38
N ALA A 240 5.71 40.21 0.74
CA ALA A 240 6.14 38.81 0.69
C ALA A 240 6.38 38.24 2.10
N ALA A 241 7.06 39.01 2.95
CA ALA A 241 7.27 38.66 4.36
C ALA A 241 5.95 38.56 5.15
N ASP A 242 5.03 39.53 4.98
CA ASP A 242 3.72 39.51 5.63
C ASP A 242 2.78 38.39 5.10
N ALA A 243 3.00 37.93 3.87
CA ALA A 243 2.29 36.82 3.25
C ALA A 243 2.85 35.44 3.65
N GLY A 244 3.94 35.39 4.42
CA GLY A 244 4.59 34.15 4.83
C GLY A 244 5.32 33.44 3.68
N ALA A 245 5.99 34.18 2.80
CA ALA A 245 6.98 33.60 1.91
C ALA A 245 8.28 33.32 2.69
N ASP A 246 8.87 32.15 2.47
CA ASP A 246 10.09 31.71 3.16
C ASP A 246 11.34 32.24 2.44
N VAL A 247 11.25 32.48 1.13
CA VAL A 247 12.34 33.04 0.31
C VAL A 247 11.79 34.15 -0.58
N ALA A 248 12.57 35.20 -0.83
CA ALA A 248 12.25 36.22 -1.83
C ALA A 248 13.38 36.39 -2.84
N ASN A 249 13.12 36.15 -4.12
CA ASN A 249 14.04 36.44 -5.22
C ASN A 249 13.72 37.80 -5.86
N ILE A 250 14.73 38.66 -5.95
CA ILE A 250 14.68 39.97 -6.61
C ILE A 250 15.70 39.98 -7.74
N SER A 251 15.26 39.69 -8.97
CA SER A 251 16.14 39.60 -10.14
C SER A 251 16.58 40.96 -10.72
N TYR A 252 16.80 41.94 -9.83
CA TYR A 252 17.30 43.29 -10.11
C TYR A 252 18.54 43.59 -9.25
N ASN A 253 19.44 44.45 -9.75
CA ASN A 253 20.53 45.00 -8.94
C ASN A 253 19.99 46.02 -7.94
N VAL A 254 19.86 45.60 -6.69
CA VAL A 254 19.31 46.40 -5.58
C VAL A 254 20.22 46.45 -4.35
N SER A 255 21.38 45.81 -4.36
CA SER A 255 22.25 45.62 -3.18
C SER A 255 22.73 46.94 -2.55
N SER A 256 22.80 48.04 -3.32
CA SER A 256 23.13 49.39 -2.80
C SER A 256 21.92 50.15 -2.22
N SER A 257 20.71 49.59 -2.21
CA SER A 257 19.49 50.28 -1.81
C SER A 257 19.15 50.06 -0.34
N SER A 258 19.39 51.07 0.50
CA SER A 258 19.01 51.04 1.93
C SER A 258 17.52 50.76 2.16
N SER A 259 16.64 51.23 1.27
CA SER A 259 15.20 50.98 1.37
C SER A 259 14.81 49.52 1.10
N VAL A 260 15.57 48.81 0.25
CA VAL A 260 15.36 47.38 -0.01
C VAL A 260 16.06 46.55 1.07
N ALA A 261 17.26 46.94 1.50
CA ALA A 261 17.96 46.33 2.63
C ALA A 261 17.08 46.32 3.90
N SER A 262 16.46 47.43 4.30
CA SER A 262 15.56 47.43 5.46
C SER A 262 14.25 46.66 5.28
N ALA A 263 13.82 46.42 4.03
CA ALA A 263 12.71 45.51 3.76
C ALA A 263 13.16 44.03 3.77
N ALA A 264 14.43 43.76 3.47
CA ALA A 264 15.04 42.45 3.56
C ALA A 264 15.34 42.07 5.03
N GLU A 265 15.85 43.01 5.84
CA GLU A 265 15.94 42.90 7.30
C GLU A 265 14.58 42.50 7.91
N TYR A 266 13.50 43.17 7.49
CA TYR A 266 12.13 42.86 7.94
C TYR A 266 11.67 41.44 7.58
N MET A 267 12.13 40.89 6.46
CA MET A 267 11.86 39.51 6.04
C MET A 267 12.73 38.50 6.82
N ARG A 268 14.02 38.82 7.01
CA ARG A 268 14.98 38.03 7.80
C ARG A 268 14.55 37.89 9.27
N ASP A 269 14.03 38.97 9.86
CA ASP A 269 13.39 38.98 11.19
C ASP A 269 12.18 38.03 11.33
N ARG A 270 11.64 37.51 10.22
CA ARG A 270 10.53 36.53 10.17
C ARG A 270 10.97 35.13 9.77
N GLY A 271 12.29 34.88 9.66
CA GLY A 271 12.84 33.60 9.20
C GLY A 271 12.92 33.47 7.68
N GLY A 272 12.67 34.55 6.91
CA GLY A 272 12.75 34.51 5.45
C GLY A 272 14.12 34.90 4.89
N VAL A 273 14.54 34.29 3.78
CA VAL A 273 15.81 34.59 3.09
C VAL A 273 15.56 35.45 1.85
N VAL A 274 16.44 36.42 1.56
CA VAL A 274 16.31 37.31 0.38
C VAL A 274 17.51 37.12 -0.54
N VAL A 275 17.25 36.88 -1.83
CA VAL A 275 18.26 36.62 -2.86
C VAL A 275 18.12 37.64 -3.98
N VAL A 276 19.22 38.28 -4.40
CA VAL A 276 19.22 39.41 -5.34
C VAL A 276 20.27 39.25 -6.44
N ALA A 277 20.11 39.97 -7.56
CA ALA A 277 21.01 39.85 -8.73
C ALA A 277 22.14 40.89 -8.72
N ALA A 278 23.40 40.50 -8.90
CA ALA A 278 24.53 41.44 -8.84
C ALA A 278 24.52 42.56 -9.91
N GLY A 279 23.93 42.31 -11.09
CA GLY A 279 23.85 43.26 -12.21
C GLY A 279 24.64 42.81 -13.45
N ASN A 280 24.43 43.49 -14.58
CA ASN A 280 24.78 42.97 -15.92
C ASN A 280 25.65 43.94 -16.76
N ASP A 281 26.45 44.78 -16.13
CA ASP A 281 27.25 45.83 -16.78
C ASP A 281 28.73 45.43 -16.97
N GLY A 282 29.18 44.33 -16.36
CA GLY A 282 30.56 43.85 -16.40
C GLY A 282 31.53 44.71 -15.57
N ILE A 283 31.05 45.33 -14.50
CA ILE A 283 31.83 46.28 -13.66
C ILE A 283 31.82 45.89 -12.18
N ASP A 284 32.80 46.43 -11.46
CA ASP A 284 32.69 46.66 -10.02
C ASP A 284 32.02 48.04 -9.78
N PRO A 285 30.79 48.08 -9.24
CA PRO A 285 30.10 49.32 -8.92
C PRO A 285 30.57 49.98 -7.61
N GLY A 286 31.44 49.33 -6.84
CA GLY A 286 31.96 49.81 -5.56
C GLY A 286 30.95 49.75 -4.43
N TYR A 287 30.03 48.77 -4.45
CA TYR A 287 29.08 48.54 -3.37
C TYR A 287 29.72 47.71 -2.25
N SER A 288 29.21 47.88 -1.03
CA SER A 288 29.47 46.98 0.09
C SER A 288 28.41 45.89 0.15
N ASP A 289 28.78 44.75 0.72
CA ASP A 289 27.85 43.74 1.20
C ASP A 289 26.70 44.32 2.06
N SER A 290 25.58 43.60 2.04
CA SER A 290 24.35 43.80 2.79
C SER A 290 23.94 42.49 3.47
N PRO A 291 24.13 42.32 4.80
CA PRO A 291 23.93 41.07 5.56
C PRO A 291 22.44 40.67 5.77
N ALA A 292 21.57 41.13 4.86
CA ALA A 292 20.17 40.79 4.76
C ALA A 292 19.77 40.33 3.34
N MET A 293 20.70 40.30 2.38
CA MET A 293 20.42 40.00 0.96
C MET A 293 21.58 39.25 0.29
N ILE A 294 21.38 37.97 0.00
CA ILE A 294 22.33 37.12 -0.75
C ILE A 294 22.37 37.59 -2.22
N THR A 295 23.40 38.32 -2.59
CA THR A 295 23.66 38.88 -3.92
C THR A 295 24.44 37.89 -4.78
N VAL A 296 23.93 37.61 -5.97
CA VAL A 296 24.42 36.52 -6.82
C VAL A 296 25.05 37.01 -8.12
N SER A 297 26.32 36.65 -8.36
CA SER A 297 27.01 36.84 -9.65
C SER A 297 26.79 35.66 -10.61
N ALA A 298 27.02 35.86 -11.91
CA ALA A 298 26.67 34.89 -12.95
C ALA A 298 27.89 34.16 -13.53
N THR A 299 27.88 32.83 -13.48
CA THR A 299 28.88 31.97 -14.14
C THR A 299 28.40 31.44 -15.50
N THR A 300 29.38 31.03 -16.31
CA THR A 300 29.20 30.31 -17.58
C THR A 300 29.23 28.79 -17.38
N SER A 301 28.92 28.01 -18.42
CA SER A 301 29.02 26.54 -18.41
C SER A 301 30.44 25.97 -18.36
N SER A 302 31.44 26.82 -18.11
CA SER A 302 32.84 26.45 -17.90
C SER A 302 33.40 27.12 -16.64
N ASP A 303 32.51 27.45 -15.69
CA ASP A 303 32.82 28.06 -14.39
C ASP A 303 33.67 29.33 -14.44
N SER A 304 33.63 30.01 -15.58
CA SER A 304 34.17 31.36 -15.73
C SER A 304 33.10 32.36 -15.37
N LEU A 305 33.46 33.49 -14.77
CA LEU A 305 32.55 34.62 -14.61
C LEU A 305 32.03 35.06 -15.99
N ALA A 306 30.72 35.24 -16.14
CA ALA A 306 30.15 35.76 -17.36
C ALA A 306 30.65 37.19 -17.59
N SER A 307 31.08 37.52 -18.81
CA SER A 307 31.79 38.79 -19.11
C SER A 307 30.97 40.07 -18.88
N TRP A 308 29.68 39.93 -18.63
CA TRP A 308 28.74 41.00 -18.31
C TRP A 308 28.27 40.94 -16.85
N SER A 309 28.60 39.90 -16.07
CA SER A 309 28.26 39.88 -14.65
C SER A 309 29.01 41.01 -13.97
N ASN A 310 28.29 41.78 -13.15
CA ASN A 310 28.96 42.60 -12.15
C ASN A 310 29.62 41.69 -11.09
N PHE A 311 30.60 42.27 -10.42
CA PHE A 311 31.49 41.64 -9.45
C PHE A 311 31.89 42.69 -8.42
N GLY A 312 32.38 42.34 -7.23
CA GLY A 312 32.79 43.30 -6.21
C GLY A 312 32.53 42.81 -4.78
N ALA A 313 32.82 43.66 -3.80
CA ALA A 313 32.72 43.37 -2.35
C ALA A 313 31.28 43.33 -1.80
N TYR A 314 30.33 42.93 -2.63
CA TYR A 314 28.89 42.84 -2.34
C TYR A 314 28.24 41.61 -2.99
N VAL A 315 29.07 40.67 -3.47
CA VAL A 315 28.65 39.40 -4.06
C VAL A 315 28.96 38.32 -3.05
N ASP A 316 27.96 37.55 -2.65
CA ASP A 316 28.09 36.55 -1.60
C ASP A 316 28.37 35.18 -2.22
N VAL A 317 27.66 34.84 -3.29
CA VAL A 317 27.87 33.61 -4.06
C VAL A 317 27.71 33.86 -5.56
N SER A 318 28.11 32.87 -6.36
CA SER A 318 27.88 32.84 -7.80
C SER A 318 27.00 31.65 -8.20
N ALA A 319 26.32 31.77 -9.33
CA ALA A 319 25.51 30.69 -9.88
C ALA A 319 25.45 30.73 -11.42
N PRO A 320 25.15 29.59 -12.08
CA PRO A 320 24.84 29.52 -13.50
C PRO A 320 23.87 30.62 -13.97
N GLY A 321 24.38 31.56 -14.76
CA GLY A 321 23.60 32.71 -15.26
C GLY A 321 23.62 32.88 -16.77
N GLN A 322 24.35 32.04 -17.52
CA GLN A 322 24.43 32.13 -18.99
C GLN A 322 23.80 30.92 -19.69
N GLY A 323 22.83 31.17 -20.57
CA GLY A 323 22.22 30.13 -21.40
C GLY A 323 21.31 29.18 -20.62
N ILE A 324 20.66 29.67 -19.56
CA ILE A 324 19.77 28.90 -18.68
C ILE A 324 18.45 28.66 -19.41
N TRP A 325 18.12 27.40 -19.71
CA TRP A 325 16.81 27.02 -20.23
C TRP A 325 15.74 27.20 -19.15
N THR A 326 14.67 27.90 -19.51
CA THR A 326 13.52 28.16 -18.64
C THR A 326 12.25 28.45 -19.48
N LEU A 327 11.14 28.66 -18.78
CA LEU A 327 9.82 28.98 -19.31
C LEU A 327 9.80 30.29 -20.11
N ASN A 328 8.69 30.56 -20.80
CA ASN A 328 8.47 31.77 -21.57
C ASN A 328 6.98 32.11 -21.54
N ARG A 329 6.64 33.39 -21.42
CA ARG A 329 5.28 33.92 -21.24
C ARG A 329 4.23 33.48 -22.29
N ASN A 330 4.66 32.91 -23.41
CA ASN A 330 3.82 32.40 -24.49
C ASN A 330 3.75 30.85 -24.50
N ASP A 331 3.58 30.22 -23.32
CA ASP A 331 3.50 28.75 -23.14
C ASP A 331 4.67 27.96 -23.77
N GLY A 332 5.87 28.54 -23.76
CA GLY A 332 7.03 28.01 -24.47
C GLY A 332 8.31 28.02 -23.64
N TYR A 333 9.42 27.65 -24.27
CA TYR A 333 10.70 27.48 -23.59
C TYR A 333 11.79 28.28 -24.32
N SER A 334 12.72 28.87 -23.56
CA SER A 334 13.83 29.63 -24.13
C SER A 334 15.04 29.62 -23.21
N THR A 335 16.23 29.78 -23.78
CA THR A 335 17.41 30.13 -22.99
C THR A 335 17.38 31.61 -22.59
N ALA A 336 17.86 31.91 -21.39
CA ALA A 336 18.03 33.25 -20.86
C ALA A 336 19.45 33.45 -20.33
N SER A 337 19.90 34.70 -20.22
CA SER A 337 21.22 35.05 -19.68
C SER A 337 21.15 36.34 -18.89
N GLY A 338 21.77 36.36 -17.72
CA GLY A 338 21.79 37.49 -16.78
C GLY A 338 22.03 37.02 -15.35
N THR A 339 22.53 37.90 -14.48
CA THR A 339 22.52 37.67 -13.02
C THR A 339 21.09 37.49 -12.49
N SER A 340 20.10 38.00 -13.22
CA SER A 340 18.67 37.75 -13.02
C SER A 340 18.25 36.28 -13.19
N PHE A 341 19.13 35.40 -13.69
CA PHE A 341 18.93 33.95 -13.76
C PHE A 341 19.87 33.17 -12.82
N ALA A 342 20.96 33.78 -12.38
CA ALA A 342 21.80 33.27 -11.30
C ALA A 342 21.09 33.41 -9.94
N SER A 343 20.47 34.57 -9.66
CA SER A 343 19.73 34.80 -8.41
C SER A 343 18.55 33.83 -8.19
N PRO A 344 17.64 33.54 -9.17
CA PRO A 344 16.60 32.54 -8.96
C PRO A 344 17.15 31.11 -8.90
N ALA A 345 18.31 30.85 -9.51
CA ALA A 345 18.96 29.55 -9.37
C ALA A 345 19.37 29.32 -7.90
N THR A 346 20.02 30.32 -7.29
CA THR A 346 20.35 30.33 -5.87
C THR A 346 19.11 30.29 -4.98
N ALA A 347 18.07 31.07 -5.27
CA ALA A 347 16.81 31.05 -4.51
C ALA A 347 16.11 29.69 -4.55
N GLY A 348 16.25 28.94 -5.65
CA GLY A 348 15.86 27.54 -5.73
C GLY A 348 16.64 26.66 -4.75
N VAL A 349 17.97 26.82 -4.67
CA VAL A 349 18.80 26.06 -3.71
C VAL A 349 18.45 26.41 -2.26
N VAL A 350 18.27 27.69 -1.94
CA VAL A 350 17.78 28.14 -0.63
C VAL A 350 16.45 27.46 -0.26
N ALA A 351 15.53 27.32 -1.21
CA ALA A 351 14.27 26.60 -1.00
C ALA A 351 14.45 25.07 -0.81
N LEU A 352 15.50 24.47 -1.37
CA LEU A 352 15.86 23.07 -1.08
C LEU A 352 16.39 22.93 0.36
N ILE A 353 17.27 23.83 0.80
CA ILE A 353 17.86 23.86 2.15
C ILE A 353 16.76 23.96 3.21
N MET A 354 15.92 25.00 3.13
CA MET A 354 14.85 25.25 4.11
C MET A 354 13.76 24.15 4.12
N ALA A 355 13.67 23.33 3.06
CA ALA A 355 12.81 22.14 3.03
C ALA A 355 13.51 20.86 3.52
N ALA A 356 14.85 20.82 3.54
CA ALA A 356 15.64 19.72 4.09
C ALA A 356 15.72 19.83 5.62
N ASP A 357 15.98 21.03 6.13
CA ASP A 357 15.89 21.37 7.55
C ASP A 357 15.12 22.69 7.74
N PRO A 358 13.83 22.62 8.14
CA PRO A 358 12.99 23.79 8.40
C PRO A 358 13.32 24.57 9.68
N ASP A 359 14.19 24.05 10.56
CA ASP A 359 14.54 24.72 11.83
C ASP A 359 15.74 25.69 11.68
N LEU A 360 16.43 25.69 10.52
CA LEU A 360 17.54 26.59 10.21
C LEU A 360 17.12 28.07 10.17
N SER A 361 17.90 28.94 10.82
CA SER A 361 17.72 30.39 10.68
C SER A 361 18.27 30.90 9.33
N PRO A 362 17.81 32.07 8.85
CA PRO A 362 18.32 32.66 7.60
C PRO A 362 19.85 32.82 7.54
N ALA A 363 20.50 33.04 8.68
CA ALA A 363 21.96 33.14 8.75
C ALA A 363 22.63 31.76 8.59
N GLU A 364 22.07 30.70 9.17
CA GLU A 364 22.59 29.33 9.00
C GLU A 364 22.37 28.82 7.56
N VAL A 365 21.27 29.22 6.91
CA VAL A 365 21.01 28.92 5.48
C VAL A 365 22.02 29.63 4.56
N GLU A 366 22.34 30.90 4.85
CA GLU A 366 23.35 31.71 4.16
C GLU A 366 24.75 31.10 4.33
N THR A 367 25.17 30.83 5.58
CA THR A 367 26.44 30.16 5.87
C THR A 367 26.56 28.78 5.21
N LEU A 368 25.50 27.95 5.22
CA LEU A 368 25.52 26.64 4.54
C LEU A 368 25.73 26.78 3.03
N LEU A 369 25.12 27.79 2.41
CA LEU A 369 25.20 28.07 0.98
C LEU A 369 26.63 28.50 0.57
N GLU A 370 27.29 29.27 1.42
CA GLU A 370 28.64 29.80 1.25
C GLU A 370 29.70 28.71 1.51
N THR A 371 29.68 28.11 2.70
CA THR A 371 30.62 27.07 3.18
C THR A 371 30.71 25.86 2.24
N HIS A 372 29.64 25.58 1.48
CA HIS A 372 29.54 24.39 0.62
C HIS A 372 29.31 24.70 -0.86
N ALA A 373 29.60 25.95 -1.26
CA ALA A 373 29.83 26.27 -2.65
C ALA A 373 31.05 25.50 -3.22
N ASP A 374 31.08 25.35 -4.54
CA ASP A 374 32.31 25.00 -5.25
C ASP A 374 33.16 26.27 -5.38
N ASP A 375 34.23 26.35 -4.60
CA ASP A 375 35.22 27.43 -4.66
C ASP A 375 35.77 27.60 -6.09
N LEU A 376 35.66 28.83 -6.62
CA LEU A 376 36.08 29.22 -7.96
C LEU A 376 36.91 30.50 -7.89
N GLY A 377 38.04 30.52 -8.61
CA GLY A 377 38.87 31.71 -8.75
C GLY A 377 40.05 31.71 -7.79
N SER A 378 40.09 32.68 -6.89
CA SER A 378 41.00 32.69 -5.73
C SER A 378 40.33 31.90 -4.62
N THR A 379 41.09 31.07 -3.90
CA THR A 379 40.52 30.20 -2.86
C THR A 379 39.71 31.03 -1.85
N GLY A 380 38.50 30.59 -1.52
CA GLY A 380 37.55 31.27 -0.62
C GLY A 380 36.78 32.43 -1.26
N TRP A 381 36.33 33.38 -0.44
CA TRP A 381 35.63 34.55 -0.96
C TRP A 381 36.53 35.37 -1.90
N ASP A 382 36.09 35.55 -3.14
CA ASP A 382 36.70 36.51 -4.07
C ASP A 382 35.66 37.44 -4.73
N PRO A 383 36.06 38.65 -5.17
CA PRO A 383 35.11 39.62 -5.72
C PRO A 383 34.36 39.15 -6.96
N GLN A 384 34.85 38.12 -7.67
CA GLN A 384 34.24 37.60 -8.90
C GLN A 384 33.15 36.57 -8.58
N TYR A 385 33.44 35.60 -7.72
CA TYR A 385 32.57 34.45 -7.47
C TYR A 385 31.88 34.46 -6.09
N GLY A 386 32.17 35.44 -5.23
CA GLY A 386 31.82 35.36 -3.82
C GLY A 386 32.54 34.18 -3.17
N HIS A 387 31.87 33.46 -2.26
CA HIS A 387 32.34 32.19 -1.68
C HIS A 387 32.42 31.03 -2.69
N GLY A 388 32.08 31.24 -3.97
CA GLY A 388 32.17 30.24 -5.03
C GLY A 388 30.84 30.03 -5.75
N ARG A 389 30.75 28.97 -6.56
CA ARG A 389 29.49 28.59 -7.24
C ARG A 389 28.67 27.69 -6.33
N VAL A 390 27.43 28.10 -6.02
CA VAL A 390 26.47 27.27 -5.25
C VAL A 390 26.41 25.82 -5.78
N ASN A 391 26.48 24.83 -4.89
CA ASN A 391 26.33 23.41 -5.22
C ASN A 391 25.10 22.84 -4.50
N ALA A 392 23.97 22.74 -5.21
CA ALA A 392 22.70 22.31 -4.62
C ALA A 392 22.79 20.92 -3.98
N GLY A 393 23.50 19.98 -4.60
CA GLY A 393 23.66 18.62 -4.09
C GLY A 393 24.37 18.57 -2.74
N ARG A 394 25.50 19.26 -2.62
CA ARG A 394 26.31 19.30 -1.39
C ARG A 394 25.61 20.07 -0.27
N VAL A 395 25.07 21.25 -0.56
CA VAL A 395 24.45 22.09 0.47
C VAL A 395 23.15 21.45 1.00
N THR A 396 22.33 20.84 0.12
CA THR A 396 21.08 20.17 0.55
C THR A 396 21.34 18.88 1.33
N GLU A 397 22.39 18.13 0.97
CA GLU A 397 22.84 16.96 1.73
C GLU A 397 23.35 17.37 3.12
N GLN A 398 24.08 18.48 3.23
CA GLN A 398 24.55 18.97 4.52
C GLN A 398 23.40 19.45 5.41
N ALA A 399 22.44 20.19 4.83
CA ALA A 399 21.23 20.58 5.53
C ALA A 399 20.43 19.35 6.05
N ALA A 400 20.44 18.24 5.29
CA ALA A 400 19.84 16.97 5.71
C ALA A 400 20.69 16.14 6.71
N GLY A 401 21.77 16.70 7.27
CA GLY A 401 22.61 16.04 8.26
C GLY A 401 23.73 15.18 7.69
N GLY A 402 24.24 15.49 6.49
CA GLY A 402 25.54 15.03 6.03
C GLY A 402 26.70 15.54 6.89
N ASP A 403 27.92 15.08 6.61
CA ASP A 403 29.17 15.64 7.14
C ASP A 403 29.95 16.32 6.00
N THR A 404 30.29 17.61 6.13
CA THR A 404 31.06 18.38 5.13
C THR A 404 32.47 18.74 5.58
N PRO A 405 33.44 18.84 4.63
CA PRO A 405 34.74 19.46 4.85
C PRO A 405 34.81 20.92 4.35
N ASP A 406 35.59 21.73 5.07
CA ASP A 406 35.92 23.14 4.79
C ASP A 406 37.01 23.29 3.69
N THR A 407 36.99 24.41 2.95
CA THR A 407 37.91 24.73 1.84
C THR A 407 38.26 26.22 1.66
N GLN A 408 37.94 27.15 2.57
CA GLN A 408 38.15 28.60 2.39
C GLN A 408 39.40 29.13 3.16
N PRO A 409 40.12 30.19 2.71
CA PRO A 409 41.23 30.83 3.41
C PRO A 409 40.96 32.22 4.01
N PRO A 410 41.69 32.59 5.08
CA PRO A 410 41.60 33.89 5.72
C PRO A 410 42.16 35.09 4.94
N VAL A 411 41.46 36.22 5.03
CA VAL A 411 41.87 37.54 4.51
C VAL A 411 42.69 38.31 5.56
N VAL A 412 43.81 38.95 5.19
CA VAL A 412 44.79 39.54 6.14
C VAL A 412 45.13 41.02 5.87
N THR A 413 45.12 41.88 6.91
CA THR A 413 45.48 43.32 6.80
C THR A 413 46.55 43.75 7.80
N ALA A 414 47.63 44.41 7.34
CA ALA A 414 48.85 44.69 8.13
C ALA A 414 48.98 46.14 8.71
N PRO A 415 49.83 46.37 9.75
CA PRO A 415 49.98 47.66 10.45
C PRO A 415 51.12 48.60 9.96
N ALA A 416 51.31 49.76 10.60
CA ALA A 416 52.23 50.86 10.18
C ALA A 416 53.67 50.82 10.78
N ALA A 417 54.64 51.54 10.19
CA ALA A 417 56.10 51.39 10.44
C ALA A 417 56.73 52.14 11.66
N VAL A 418 57.83 51.62 12.25
CA VAL A 418 58.37 52.03 13.59
C VAL A 418 59.94 51.94 13.75
N THR A 419 60.57 52.58 14.76
CA THR A 419 62.04 52.56 15.08
C THR A 419 62.36 52.77 16.59
N VAL A 420 63.37 52.10 17.19
CA VAL A 420 63.70 52.14 18.66
C VAL A 420 65.19 51.92 19.08
N GLU A 421 65.52 52.17 20.35
CA GLU A 421 66.79 51.82 21.06
C GLU A 421 66.78 50.37 21.58
N ALA A 422 67.94 49.71 21.64
CA ALA A 422 68.01 48.28 21.91
C ALA A 422 67.82 47.90 23.37
N THR A 423 67.00 46.87 23.53
CA THR A 423 66.69 46.19 24.79
C THR A 423 66.71 44.68 24.63
N GLY A 424 67.40 44.20 23.58
CA GLY A 424 67.73 42.80 23.30
C GLY A 424 68.55 42.71 22.00
N ALA A 425 69.27 41.59 21.79
CA ALA A 425 70.08 41.34 20.56
C ALA A 425 69.24 41.47 19.30
N LEU A 426 68.00 41.06 19.49
CA LEU A 426 66.84 41.44 18.76
C LEU A 426 66.06 42.38 19.69
N THR A 427 65.70 43.58 19.24
CA THR A 427 64.90 44.50 20.06
C THR A 427 63.43 44.49 19.69
N GLY A 428 62.59 44.41 20.71
CA GLY A 428 61.14 44.50 20.58
C GLY A 428 60.75 45.87 20.05
N VAL A 429 60.29 45.88 18.80
CA VAL A 429 59.55 47.01 18.24
C VAL A 429 58.09 46.62 18.23
N THR A 430 57.25 47.35 18.95
CA THR A 430 55.81 47.06 18.96
C THR A 430 55.21 47.37 17.59
N LEU A 431 54.90 46.33 16.83
CA LEU A 431 54.38 46.43 15.46
C LEU A 431 52.90 46.80 15.39
N GLY A 432 52.16 46.68 16.50
CA GLY A 432 50.71 46.68 16.47
C GLY A 432 50.16 45.30 16.05
N SER A 433 48.87 45.26 15.74
CA SER A 433 48.14 44.04 15.38
C SER A 433 47.65 44.10 13.93
N ALA A 434 47.97 43.09 13.14
CA ALA A 434 47.19 42.77 11.95
C ALA A 434 45.86 42.10 12.36
N SER A 435 44.87 42.15 11.50
CA SER A 435 43.64 41.37 11.62
C SER A 435 43.56 40.34 10.50
N ALA A 436 43.11 39.14 10.83
CA ALA A 436 42.57 38.21 9.86
C ALA A 436 41.19 37.71 10.31
N HIS A 437 40.42 37.28 9.33
CA HIS A 437 39.12 36.65 9.50
C HIS A 437 38.97 35.60 8.41
N ASP A 438 38.34 34.51 8.76
CA ASP A 438 37.83 33.47 7.88
C ASP A 438 36.40 33.20 8.30
N ASP A 439 35.53 32.90 7.36
CA ASP A 439 34.09 32.97 7.62
C ASP A 439 33.56 31.66 8.26
N ILE A 440 34.36 30.59 8.26
CA ILE A 440 34.03 29.28 8.83
C ILE A 440 34.72 29.09 10.19
N ASP A 441 36.03 29.33 10.27
CA ASP A 441 36.79 29.26 11.53
C ASP A 441 36.76 30.59 12.35
N GLY A 442 36.16 31.64 11.80
CA GLY A 442 35.96 32.94 12.45
C GLY A 442 37.22 33.81 12.50
N ASN A 443 37.48 34.46 13.65
CA ASN A 443 38.64 35.34 13.81
C ASN A 443 39.96 34.55 13.82
N LEU A 444 40.48 34.26 12.63
CA LEU A 444 41.79 33.66 12.44
C LEU A 444 42.92 34.63 12.74
N ASN A 445 44.04 34.07 13.14
CA ASN A 445 45.14 34.85 13.68
C ASN A 445 46.14 35.21 12.57
N ALA A 446 46.21 36.50 12.22
CA ALA A 446 47.25 37.01 11.34
C ALA A 446 48.61 36.94 12.05
N VAL A 447 49.51 36.09 11.59
CA VAL A 447 50.85 35.90 12.15
C VAL A 447 51.90 36.53 11.22
N PRO A 448 52.77 37.43 11.70
CA PRO A 448 53.86 37.95 10.90
C PRO A 448 54.93 36.88 10.70
N ASP A 449 55.50 36.82 9.50
CA ASP A 449 56.73 36.09 9.17
C ASP A 449 57.88 36.44 10.13
N THR A 450 57.84 37.65 10.71
CA THR A 450 58.66 38.09 11.82
C THR A 450 57.97 39.19 12.63
N THR A 451 57.62 38.92 13.89
CA THR A 451 57.24 39.96 14.89
C THR A 451 58.40 40.92 15.22
N GLY A 452 59.53 40.79 14.53
CA GLY A 452 60.82 40.90 15.18
C GLY A 452 60.96 39.82 16.27
N PRO A 453 61.73 40.08 17.32
CA PRO A 453 62.39 41.36 17.58
C PRO A 453 63.52 41.60 16.55
N PHE A 454 63.90 42.86 16.31
CA PHE A 454 64.73 43.19 15.15
C PHE A 454 66.20 43.34 15.55
N PRO A 455 67.16 42.73 14.83
CA PRO A 455 68.57 42.97 15.09
C PRO A 455 68.92 44.41 14.68
N VAL A 456 69.98 44.93 15.27
CA VAL A 456 70.52 46.27 14.97
C VAL A 456 70.63 46.48 13.44
N GLY A 457 69.79 47.36 12.88
CA GLY A 457 69.53 47.45 11.43
C GLY A 457 68.07 47.75 11.07
N SER A 458 67.72 47.69 9.78
CA SER A 458 66.38 48.01 9.22
C SER A 458 65.77 46.84 8.42
N HIS A 459 64.45 46.62 8.53
CA HIS A 459 63.77 45.36 8.16
C HIS A 459 62.33 45.55 7.63
N SER A 460 61.73 44.46 7.11
CA SER A 460 60.33 44.36 6.65
C SER A 460 59.65 43.07 7.13
N VAL A 461 58.32 43.06 7.20
CA VAL A 461 57.48 42.03 7.87
C VAL A 461 56.24 41.69 7.04
N THR A 462 55.94 40.43 6.78
CA THR A 462 54.77 39.91 6.04
C THR A 462 53.84 39.09 6.96
N TRP A 463 52.63 39.57 7.22
CA TRP A 463 51.59 38.91 8.00
C TRP A 463 50.81 37.90 7.14
N THR A 464 50.60 36.69 7.65
CA THR A 464 49.95 35.55 6.98
C THR A 464 49.00 34.84 7.95
N ALA A 465 47.87 34.30 7.47
CA ALA A 465 46.94 33.48 8.27
C ALA A 465 46.62 32.14 7.56
N THR A 466 46.14 31.16 8.33
CA THR A 466 45.81 29.80 7.87
C THR A 466 44.67 29.21 8.71
N ASP A 467 43.67 28.66 8.05
CA ASP A 467 42.49 27.95 8.61
C ASP A 467 42.78 26.48 8.95
N SER A 468 41.79 25.80 9.54
CA SER A 468 41.89 24.42 10.00
C SER A 468 41.77 23.37 8.89
N ALA A 469 41.21 23.73 7.72
CA ALA A 469 41.25 22.91 6.51
C ALA A 469 42.61 22.98 5.76
N GLY A 470 43.33 24.09 5.88
CA GLY A 470 44.72 24.26 5.46
C GLY A 470 45.00 25.33 4.39
N ASN A 471 44.11 26.29 4.17
CA ASN A 471 44.23 27.34 3.14
C ASN A 471 44.95 28.61 3.71
N THR A 472 45.44 29.56 2.89
CA THR A 472 46.31 30.67 3.38
C THR A 472 46.20 32.04 2.67
N GLY A 473 46.36 33.18 3.38
CA GLY A 473 46.41 34.58 2.83
C GLY A 473 47.39 35.55 3.55
N SER A 474 47.82 36.72 2.98
CA SER A 474 48.91 37.59 3.57
C SER A 474 49.08 39.11 3.14
N ALA A 475 49.84 39.95 3.91
CA ALA A 475 50.13 41.42 3.71
C ALA A 475 51.41 42.01 4.45
N ILE A 476 51.98 43.22 4.14
CA ILE A 476 53.38 43.67 4.57
C ILE A 476 53.56 45.03 5.36
N GLN A 477 54.60 45.16 6.25
CA GLN A 477 55.03 46.28 7.15
C GLN A 477 56.60 46.50 7.25
N SER A 478 57.16 47.55 7.94
CA SER A 478 58.64 47.85 8.05
C SER A 478 59.18 48.51 9.37
N VAL A 479 60.48 48.29 9.78
CA VAL A 479 61.02 48.45 11.18
C VAL A 479 62.57 48.75 11.34
N THR A 480 63.12 49.32 12.46
CA THR A 480 64.60 49.60 12.71
C THR A 480 65.11 49.69 14.22
N VAL A 481 66.40 49.32 14.56
CA VAL A 481 67.00 49.13 15.95
C VAL A 481 68.53 49.50 16.16
N GLN A 482 69.04 49.89 17.38
CA GLN A 482 70.50 50.14 17.74
C GLN A 482 70.94 49.90 19.25
N ASP A 483 72.25 49.64 19.60
CA ASP A 483 72.80 48.90 20.81
C ASP A 483 73.37 49.66 22.09
N THR A 484 73.43 48.99 23.30
CA THR A 484 74.54 48.92 24.37
C THR A 484 74.15 48.48 25.83
N THR A 485 74.68 47.40 26.50
CA THR A 485 74.54 47.08 28.00
C THR A 485 75.66 46.14 28.67
N ALA A 486 75.36 45.34 29.74
CA ALA A 486 76.12 44.29 30.50
C ALA A 486 75.18 43.35 31.37
N PRO A 487 75.48 42.04 31.65
CA PRO A 487 74.46 41.03 32.02
C PRO A 487 74.13 40.78 33.50
N GLU A 488 72.84 40.49 33.71
CA GLU A 488 72.23 39.99 34.94
C GLU A 488 72.02 38.48 34.83
N VAL A 489 72.32 37.71 35.88
CA VAL A 489 72.14 36.25 35.91
C VAL A 489 71.23 35.88 37.06
N GLN A 490 70.13 35.22 36.71
CA GLN A 490 69.17 34.67 37.64
C GLN A 490 69.15 33.14 37.46
N ALA A 491 69.40 32.41 38.54
CA ALA A 491 69.26 30.97 38.54
C ALA A 491 67.76 30.60 38.49
N PRO A 492 67.41 29.43 37.94
CA PRO A 492 66.01 29.05 37.84
C PRO A 492 65.45 28.80 39.24
N ALA A 493 64.13 28.90 39.38
CA ALA A 493 63.46 28.72 40.66
C ALA A 493 63.74 27.34 41.27
N ASP A 494 63.64 27.24 42.60
CA ASP A 494 63.73 25.96 43.30
C ASP A 494 62.67 25.00 42.76
N LEU A 495 63.12 23.85 42.23
CA LEU A 495 62.24 22.88 41.59
C LEU A 495 61.79 21.83 42.60
N THR A 496 60.51 21.46 42.58
CA THR A 496 60.01 20.20 43.15
C THR A 496 59.36 19.41 42.02
N VAL A 497 60.00 18.33 41.60
CA VAL A 497 59.65 17.62 40.35
C VAL A 497 59.30 16.18 40.65
N GLN A 498 58.31 15.68 39.92
CA GLN A 498 57.74 14.37 40.14
C GLN A 498 58.38 13.36 39.17
N SER A 499 59.06 12.36 39.72
CA SER A 499 59.64 11.22 38.99
C SER A 499 58.63 10.09 38.81
N THR A 500 58.96 9.13 37.97
CA THR A 500 58.30 7.81 37.86
C THR A 500 59.30 6.64 38.04
N GLY A 501 60.55 6.93 38.42
CA GLY A 501 61.62 5.95 38.68
C GLY A 501 62.74 6.45 39.62
N ASP A 502 63.78 5.63 39.82
CA ASP A 502 64.82 5.80 40.87
C ASP A 502 65.59 7.14 40.84
N ALA A 503 65.73 7.75 39.67
CA ALA A 503 66.26 9.10 39.48
C ALA A 503 65.62 9.73 38.24
N VAL A 504 65.31 11.02 38.31
CA VAL A 504 64.78 11.76 37.16
C VAL A 504 65.83 12.72 36.62
N ALA A 505 65.91 12.81 35.30
CA ALA A 505 66.50 13.97 34.65
C ALA A 505 65.49 15.11 34.80
N VAL A 506 65.62 15.88 35.88
CA VAL A 506 65.00 17.21 35.93
C VAL A 506 65.68 18.07 34.89
N ASP A 507 64.89 18.71 34.02
CA ASP A 507 65.37 19.96 33.44
C ASP A 507 65.49 20.93 34.61
N LEU A 508 66.72 21.33 34.91
CA LEU A 508 66.99 22.34 35.92
C LEU A 508 66.42 23.71 35.52
N GLY A 509 66.01 23.86 34.25
CA GLY A 509 65.85 25.12 33.57
C GLY A 509 67.20 25.66 33.14
N SER A 510 67.21 26.51 32.14
CA SER A 510 68.34 27.41 31.91
C SER A 510 68.30 28.53 32.94
N ALA A 511 69.38 28.77 33.68
CA ALA A 511 69.53 30.08 34.32
C ALA A 511 69.49 31.16 33.24
N SER A 512 68.60 32.12 33.39
CA SER A 512 68.60 33.30 32.54
C SER A 512 69.73 34.19 32.99
N ALA A 513 70.90 33.97 32.40
CA ALA A 513 71.78 35.09 32.15
C ALA A 513 71.22 35.87 30.97
N SER A 514 70.88 37.13 31.18
CA SER A 514 70.54 38.05 30.10
C SER A 514 71.41 39.28 30.21
N ASP A 515 72.21 39.53 29.18
CA ASP A 515 72.50 40.93 28.89
C ASP A 515 71.25 41.57 28.30
N ARG A 516 71.07 42.86 28.57
CA ARG A 516 69.97 43.61 27.98
C ARG A 516 70.10 43.71 26.47
N VAL A 517 71.26 43.47 25.83
CA VAL A 517 71.40 43.58 24.36
C VAL A 517 72.19 42.45 23.70
N ASP A 518 73.06 41.69 24.35
CA ASP A 518 73.42 40.36 23.80
C ASP A 518 72.35 39.30 24.10
N GLY A 519 71.29 39.69 24.82
CA GLY A 519 70.16 38.84 25.17
C GLY A 519 70.60 37.70 26.08
N SER A 520 69.97 36.54 25.91
CA SER A 520 70.27 35.37 26.73
C SER A 520 71.66 34.82 26.45
N LEU A 521 72.49 34.81 27.49
CA LEU A 521 73.84 34.28 27.50
C LEU A 521 73.82 32.87 28.05
N SER A 522 74.81 32.07 27.67
CA SER A 522 74.96 30.73 28.23
C SER A 522 75.43 30.82 29.69
N ALA A 523 74.47 30.85 30.61
CA ALA A 523 74.72 30.46 31.98
C ALA A 523 75.03 28.97 32.02
N SER A 524 76.16 28.59 32.63
CA SER A 524 76.56 27.19 32.79
C SER A 524 76.39 26.74 34.24
N ALA A 525 75.79 25.56 34.43
CA ALA A 525 75.58 24.91 35.71
C ALA A 525 76.84 24.14 36.18
N ASP A 526 77.08 24.11 37.49
CA ASP A 526 78.13 23.29 38.10
C ASP A 526 77.76 21.79 38.24
N ASN A 527 76.47 21.47 38.27
CA ASN A 527 75.91 20.12 38.40
C ASN A 527 74.59 20.00 37.61
N ILE A 528 74.47 18.97 36.76
CA ILE A 528 73.35 18.79 35.82
C ILE A 528 72.56 17.49 35.98
N GLY A 529 72.77 16.75 37.09
CA GLY A 529 72.03 15.51 37.37
C GLY A 529 72.51 14.28 36.57
N PRO A 530 71.68 13.22 36.46
CA PRO A 530 70.30 13.09 36.96
C PRO A 530 70.22 13.06 38.49
N PHE A 531 69.04 13.39 39.02
CA PHE A 531 68.82 13.56 40.45
C PHE A 531 67.95 12.44 41.02
N ALA A 532 68.51 11.68 41.97
CA ALA A 532 67.79 10.67 42.73
C ALA A 532 66.84 11.30 43.76
N LEU A 533 65.82 10.55 44.17
CA LEU A 533 64.82 10.96 45.18
C LEU A 533 65.48 11.63 46.41
N GLY A 534 65.06 12.86 46.72
CA GLY A 534 65.72 13.71 47.72
C GLY A 534 65.88 15.16 47.27
N THR A 535 66.78 15.92 47.91
CA THR A 535 67.01 17.35 47.67
C THR A 535 68.47 17.66 47.39
N HIS A 536 68.74 18.50 46.38
CA HIS A 536 70.07 18.82 45.83
C HIS A 536 70.19 20.32 45.47
N THR A 537 71.37 20.83 45.17
CA THR A 537 71.63 22.28 44.88
C THR A 537 72.60 22.46 43.70
N VAL A 538 72.44 23.53 42.91
CA VAL A 538 73.14 23.84 41.64
C VAL A 538 73.47 25.35 41.54
N THR A 539 74.60 25.70 40.92
CA THR A 539 75.11 27.09 40.73
C THR A 539 75.29 27.43 39.24
N TRP A 540 74.99 28.66 38.81
CA TRP A 540 74.96 29.10 37.40
C TRP A 540 75.76 30.39 37.09
N THR A 541 76.41 30.55 35.92
CA THR A 541 77.32 31.70 35.57
C THR A 541 77.49 31.97 34.06
N ALA A 542 77.54 33.24 33.59
CA ALA A 542 77.58 33.63 32.14
C ALA A 542 78.38 34.91 31.75
N THR A 543 78.54 35.19 30.44
CA THR A 543 79.29 36.33 29.84
C THR A 543 78.81 36.70 28.41
N ASP A 544 78.84 37.99 28.04
CA ASP A 544 78.24 38.60 26.84
C ASP A 544 79.22 38.80 25.66
N ALA A 545 78.71 39.18 24.48
CA ALA A 545 79.46 39.28 23.22
C ALA A 545 80.08 40.68 22.98
N ALA A 546 79.59 41.72 23.66
CA ALA A 546 80.25 43.03 23.77
C ALA A 546 81.44 43.02 24.76
N GLY A 547 81.43 42.15 25.78
CA GLY A 547 82.52 41.83 26.70
C GLY A 547 82.26 41.70 28.24
N ASN A 548 81.04 41.55 28.77
CA ASN A 548 80.68 41.70 30.22
C ASN A 548 80.04 40.42 30.91
N SER A 549 79.95 40.27 32.26
CA SER A 549 79.66 38.95 32.96
C SER A 549 78.88 38.94 34.32
N GLY A 550 78.23 37.82 34.75
CA GLY A 550 77.51 37.61 36.06
C GLY A 550 77.15 36.14 36.53
N SER A 551 76.49 35.89 37.70
CA SER A 551 76.19 34.52 38.31
C SER A 551 75.11 34.41 39.45
N ASP A 552 74.45 33.24 39.70
CA ASP A 552 73.42 32.93 40.77
C ASP A 552 73.18 31.40 41.12
N THR A 553 72.28 30.98 42.06
CA THR A 553 72.05 29.56 42.56
C THR A 553 70.59 29.03 42.70
N GLN A 554 70.39 27.70 42.62
CA GLN A 554 69.09 26.96 42.65
C GLN A 554 69.09 25.66 43.50
N THR A 555 67.94 25.25 44.07
CA THR A 555 67.70 23.95 44.76
C THR A 555 66.73 23.04 43.99
N VAL A 556 66.90 21.72 43.99
CA VAL A 556 65.94 20.77 43.37
C VAL A 556 65.59 19.60 44.28
N VAL A 557 64.28 19.38 44.46
CA VAL A 557 63.64 18.28 45.19
C VAL A 557 62.97 17.33 44.19
N VAL A 558 63.11 16.02 44.37
CA VAL A 558 62.46 15.01 43.52
C VAL A 558 61.52 14.11 44.34
N THR A 559 60.25 14.08 43.95
CA THR A 559 59.13 13.28 44.51
C THR A 559 58.54 12.35 43.41
N LEU A 560 57.31 11.82 43.53
CA LEU A 560 56.69 10.90 42.54
C LEU A 560 55.25 11.33 42.19
N SER A 561 54.84 11.31 40.91
CA SER A 561 53.46 11.64 40.46
C SER A 561 53.10 10.93 39.17
N ASP A 562 51.83 10.57 39.09
CA ASP A 562 51.19 9.91 37.96
C ASP A 562 50.21 10.86 37.26
N VAL A 563 50.12 10.76 35.93
CA VAL A 563 49.30 11.58 35.03
C VAL A 563 48.80 10.79 33.80
N THR A 564 49.05 9.47 33.75
CA THR A 564 48.72 8.64 32.59
C THR A 564 47.42 7.90 32.81
N ALA A 565 46.42 8.18 31.95
CA ALA A 565 45.17 7.42 32.01
C ALA A 565 45.40 5.94 31.68
N PRO A 566 44.78 5.01 32.43
CA PRO A 566 44.99 3.58 32.22
C PRO A 566 44.49 3.10 30.87
N VAL A 567 45.28 2.26 30.21
CA VAL A 567 44.87 1.61 28.96
C VAL A 567 43.92 0.47 29.29
N VAL A 568 42.64 0.63 28.95
CA VAL A 568 41.59 -0.39 29.12
C VAL A 568 41.45 -1.23 27.87
N SER A 569 41.48 -2.55 28.02
CA SER A 569 41.13 -3.52 26.97
C SER A 569 39.84 -4.24 27.38
N ALA A 570 38.76 -3.95 26.66
CA ALA A 570 37.47 -4.60 26.86
C ALA A 570 37.53 -6.07 26.38
N PRO A 571 36.65 -6.96 26.90
CA PRO A 571 36.52 -8.32 26.39
C PRO A 571 35.91 -8.32 24.98
N PRO A 572 36.03 -9.42 24.22
CA PRO A 572 35.43 -9.54 22.89
C PRO A 572 33.90 -9.35 22.92
N ASP A 573 33.37 -8.87 21.79
CA ASP A 573 31.93 -8.79 21.55
C ASP A 573 31.25 -10.15 21.67
N ILE A 574 30.02 -10.15 22.18
CA ILE A 574 29.24 -11.35 22.48
C ILE A 574 28.01 -11.38 21.57
N LEU A 575 27.84 -12.49 20.85
CA LEU A 575 26.58 -12.87 20.21
C LEU A 575 26.00 -14.07 20.96
N ILE A 576 24.74 -13.99 21.38
CA ILE A 576 24.07 -15.04 22.16
C ILE A 576 22.58 -15.13 21.81
N GLU A 577 22.05 -16.35 21.85
CA GLU A 577 20.62 -16.61 21.72
C GLU A 577 19.85 -16.17 22.97
N ALA A 578 18.62 -15.72 22.75
CA ALA A 578 17.72 -15.33 23.81
C ALA A 578 17.32 -16.53 24.68
N SER A 579 17.38 -16.34 25.99
CA SER A 579 16.95 -17.32 27.01
C SER A 579 15.66 -16.88 27.73
N GLY A 580 15.02 -15.85 27.18
CA GLY A 580 13.79 -15.22 27.64
C GLY A 580 13.78 -13.73 27.34
N SER A 581 12.71 -13.04 27.74
CA SER A 581 12.55 -11.58 27.54
C SER A 581 13.70 -10.73 28.10
N LEU A 582 14.49 -11.29 29.03
CA LEU A 582 15.79 -10.78 29.46
C LEU A 582 16.79 -11.92 29.55
N THR A 583 17.88 -11.83 28.80
CA THR A 583 18.95 -12.82 28.72
C THR A 583 20.14 -12.45 29.60
N ALA A 584 20.54 -13.36 30.50
CA ALA A 584 21.71 -13.18 31.34
C ALA A 584 22.99 -13.46 30.54
N VAL A 585 23.87 -12.46 30.43
CA VAL A 585 25.11 -12.55 29.64
C VAL A 585 26.32 -12.43 30.55
N ALA A 586 27.24 -13.39 30.45
CA ALA A 586 28.52 -13.35 31.13
C ALA A 586 29.50 -12.48 30.32
N LEU A 587 29.58 -11.19 30.65
CA LEU A 587 30.38 -10.20 29.90
C LEU A 587 31.90 -10.49 29.85
N GLY A 588 32.40 -11.36 30.73
CA GLY A 588 33.84 -11.61 30.90
C GLY A 588 34.47 -10.61 31.86
N SER A 589 35.75 -10.30 31.63
CA SER A 589 36.53 -9.36 32.45
C SER A 589 37.44 -8.53 31.55
N ALA A 590 37.26 -7.20 31.55
CA ALA A 590 38.24 -6.30 30.94
C ALA A 590 39.57 -6.32 31.74
N SER A 591 40.66 -5.98 31.08
CA SER A 591 41.92 -5.65 31.74
C SER A 591 42.19 -4.16 31.63
N ALA A 592 42.82 -3.59 32.66
CA ALA A 592 43.35 -2.24 32.62
C ALA A 592 44.79 -2.26 33.12
N VAL A 593 45.66 -1.54 32.42
CA VAL A 593 47.05 -1.32 32.85
C VAL A 593 47.39 0.15 32.74
N ASP A 594 47.94 0.69 33.83
CA ASP A 594 48.67 1.95 33.84
C ASP A 594 50.18 1.66 34.02
N ASN A 595 51.03 2.58 33.58
CA ASN A 595 52.49 2.46 33.64
C ASN A 595 53.11 2.74 35.02
N ILE A 596 52.37 3.36 35.95
CA ILE A 596 52.78 3.65 37.33
C ILE A 596 52.08 2.73 38.33
N ASP A 597 50.75 2.67 38.30
CA ASP A 597 49.93 1.85 39.20
C ASP A 597 49.86 0.37 38.78
N GLY A 598 50.29 0.05 37.56
CA GLY A 598 50.32 -1.32 37.05
C GLY A 598 48.92 -1.84 36.71
N SER A 599 48.56 -3.03 37.21
CA SER A 599 47.27 -3.64 36.88
C SER A 599 46.12 -3.05 37.70
N LEU A 600 45.16 -2.43 37.02
CA LEU A 600 43.97 -1.82 37.60
C LEU A 600 42.70 -2.62 37.30
N SER A 601 41.65 -2.40 38.09
CA SER A 601 40.34 -3.01 37.87
C SER A 601 39.47 -2.13 36.96
N ALA A 602 39.12 -2.65 35.78
CA ALA A 602 38.08 -2.06 34.94
C ALA A 602 36.69 -2.59 35.33
N SER A 603 35.70 -1.71 35.44
CA SER A 603 34.30 -2.05 35.73
C SER A 603 33.37 -1.66 34.57
N PRO A 604 32.36 -2.47 34.23
CA PRO A 604 31.41 -2.15 33.18
C PRO A 604 30.32 -1.19 33.68
N ASN A 605 29.83 -0.30 32.82
CA ASN A 605 28.72 0.61 33.13
C ASN A 605 27.36 -0.10 33.33
N ARG A 606 27.22 -1.34 32.82
CA ARG A 606 26.05 -2.22 33.04
C ARG A 606 26.45 -3.69 32.95
N SER A 607 25.72 -4.55 33.67
CA SER A 607 26.02 -5.99 33.79
C SER A 607 24.95 -6.93 33.20
N GLY A 608 23.93 -6.39 32.51
CA GLY A 608 22.75 -7.13 32.12
C GLY A 608 21.81 -7.49 33.30
N PRO A 609 20.80 -8.36 33.07
CA PRO A 609 20.49 -9.05 31.82
C PRO A 609 20.02 -8.10 30.71
N PHE A 610 20.06 -8.57 29.47
CA PHE A 610 19.82 -7.78 28.26
C PHE A 610 18.58 -8.31 27.49
N PRO A 611 17.67 -7.46 27.01
CA PRO A 611 16.63 -7.88 26.06
C PRO A 611 17.23 -8.24 24.70
N VAL A 612 16.40 -8.71 23.76
CA VAL A 612 16.78 -8.88 22.35
C VAL A 612 17.23 -7.54 21.76
N GLY A 613 18.29 -7.54 20.95
CA GLY A 613 18.89 -6.35 20.35
C GLY A 613 20.39 -6.19 20.62
N SER A 614 20.94 -5.07 20.17
CA SER A 614 22.36 -4.74 20.32
C SER A 614 22.61 -3.78 21.50
N HIS A 615 23.65 -4.05 22.27
CA HIS A 615 23.92 -3.39 23.55
C HIS A 615 25.41 -3.11 23.77
N THR A 616 25.81 -1.85 23.64
CA THR A 616 27.15 -1.39 24.03
C THR A 616 27.34 -1.38 25.54
N VAL A 617 28.39 -2.02 26.03
CA VAL A 617 28.89 -1.96 27.40
C VAL A 617 30.21 -1.18 27.40
N THR A 618 30.31 -0.16 28.25
CA THR A 618 31.54 0.62 28.41
C THR A 618 32.25 0.16 29.67
N TRP A 619 33.49 -0.29 29.52
CA TRP A 619 34.40 -0.65 30.61
C TRP A 619 35.28 0.55 30.94
N THR A 620 35.31 0.94 32.21
CA THR A 620 36.08 2.10 32.70
C THR A 620 37.01 1.68 33.83
N ALA A 621 38.25 2.18 33.81
CA ALA A 621 39.19 2.09 34.93
C ALA A 621 39.67 3.48 35.34
N THR A 622 40.01 3.63 36.61
CA THR A 622 40.57 4.86 37.20
C THR A 622 41.82 4.49 37.99
N ASP A 623 42.90 5.23 37.81
CA ASP A 623 44.14 5.09 38.58
C ASP A 623 44.05 5.78 39.95
N SER A 624 45.14 5.77 40.73
CA SER A 624 45.21 6.39 42.05
C SER A 624 45.38 7.92 42.02
N ALA A 625 45.80 8.49 40.88
CA ALA A 625 45.87 9.93 40.65
C ALA A 625 44.53 10.53 40.19
N GLY A 626 43.60 9.70 39.72
CA GLY A 626 42.26 10.06 39.29
C GLY A 626 42.07 10.12 37.76
N ASN A 627 43.05 9.71 36.95
CA ASN A 627 42.87 9.69 35.49
C ASN A 627 42.05 8.46 35.07
N THR A 628 41.26 8.60 34.00
CA THR A 628 40.28 7.58 33.59
C THR A 628 40.48 7.13 32.15
N GLY A 629 40.54 5.82 31.92
CA GLY A 629 40.48 5.21 30.59
C GLY A 629 39.22 4.38 30.39
N SER A 630 38.81 4.19 29.14
CA SER A 630 37.64 3.37 28.81
C SER A 630 37.73 2.67 27.45
N ALA A 631 37.07 1.51 27.34
CA ALA A 631 36.88 0.78 26.09
C ALA A 631 35.45 0.16 26.03
N THR A 632 34.96 -0.14 24.83
CA THR A 632 33.61 -0.67 24.61
C THR A 632 33.61 -2.15 24.20
N GLN A 633 32.51 -2.82 24.51
CA GLN A 633 32.17 -4.19 24.12
C GLN A 633 30.71 -4.21 23.64
N THR A 634 30.41 -4.89 22.55
CA THR A 634 29.04 -5.07 22.04
C THR A 634 28.46 -6.40 22.52
N VAL A 635 27.24 -6.38 23.04
CA VAL A 635 26.44 -7.58 23.33
C VAL A 635 25.23 -7.59 22.41
N SER A 636 25.18 -8.54 21.49
CA SER A 636 24.05 -8.80 20.59
C SER A 636 23.27 -10.01 21.12
N VAL A 637 22.03 -9.79 21.53
CA VAL A 637 21.08 -10.86 21.87
C VAL A 637 20.14 -11.03 20.68
N GLN A 638 20.12 -12.22 20.10
CA GLN A 638 19.22 -12.56 18.99
C GLN A 638 18.23 -13.63 19.44
N ASP A 639 17.06 -13.68 18.82
CA ASP A 639 16.11 -14.76 19.03
C ASP A 639 15.90 -15.51 17.71
N THR A 640 16.44 -16.73 17.65
CA THR A 640 16.29 -17.63 16.50
C THR A 640 15.47 -18.88 16.83
N THR A 641 14.79 -18.93 17.98
CA THR A 641 14.12 -20.15 18.48
C THR A 641 12.63 -20.16 18.18
N PRO A 642 12.11 -21.05 17.30
CA PRO A 642 10.68 -21.06 16.99
C PRO A 642 9.78 -21.43 18.18
N PRO A 643 8.53 -20.91 18.24
CA PRO A 643 7.60 -21.18 19.31
C PRO A 643 7.36 -22.67 19.59
N SER A 644 7.17 -23.01 20.87
CA SER A 644 6.69 -24.34 21.26
C SER A 644 5.19 -24.48 20.95
N LEU A 645 4.91 -25.05 19.78
CA LEU A 645 3.58 -25.37 19.29
C LEU A 645 3.28 -26.88 19.38
N ASN A 646 2.16 -27.25 20.01
CA ASN A 646 1.71 -28.65 20.15
C ASN A 646 0.55 -28.94 19.17
N PRO A 647 0.56 -30.08 18.44
CA PRO A 647 -0.55 -30.47 17.56
C PRO A 647 -1.84 -30.69 18.38
N PRO A 648 -2.97 -30.07 17.99
CA PRO A 648 -4.28 -30.44 18.53
C PRO A 648 -4.60 -31.92 18.25
N ALA A 649 -5.38 -32.53 19.14
CA ALA A 649 -5.93 -33.85 18.89
C ALA A 649 -6.86 -33.89 17.68
N THR A 650 -6.95 -35.05 17.02
CA THR A 650 -7.92 -35.31 15.96
C THR A 650 -9.34 -35.03 16.44
N ARG A 651 -10.10 -34.27 15.66
CA ARG A 651 -11.51 -33.98 15.93
C ARG A 651 -12.39 -34.73 14.95
N THR A 652 -13.40 -35.44 15.45
CA THR A 652 -14.46 -36.05 14.64
C THR A 652 -15.80 -35.39 14.98
N LEU A 653 -16.59 -35.06 13.97
CA LEU A 653 -17.99 -34.65 14.09
C LEU A 653 -18.79 -35.14 12.88
N ASP A 654 -20.10 -34.95 12.94
CA ASP A 654 -21.03 -35.25 11.85
C ASP A 654 -21.29 -34.00 11.01
N ALA A 655 -21.51 -34.18 9.72
CA ALA A 655 -21.89 -33.10 8.82
C ALA A 655 -23.26 -32.52 9.19
N THR A 656 -23.46 -31.22 8.97
CA THR A 656 -24.77 -30.55 9.19
C THR A 656 -25.54 -30.30 7.89
N GLY A 657 -24.86 -30.44 6.76
CA GLY A 657 -25.29 -30.18 5.39
C GLY A 657 -24.14 -30.49 4.45
N TYR A 658 -24.20 -30.03 3.20
CA TYR A 658 -23.10 -30.18 2.24
C TYR A 658 -21.80 -29.52 2.74
N LEU A 659 -21.95 -28.35 3.37
CA LEU A 659 -20.92 -27.63 4.10
C LEU A 659 -21.22 -27.63 5.60
N THR A 660 -20.19 -27.77 6.42
CA THR A 660 -20.29 -27.88 7.88
C THR A 660 -19.39 -26.84 8.57
N ASN A 661 -20.01 -25.98 9.36
CA ASN A 661 -19.31 -25.03 10.23
C ASN A 661 -18.60 -25.74 11.39
N VAL A 662 -17.28 -25.58 11.49
CA VAL A 662 -16.49 -26.13 12.59
C VAL A 662 -15.83 -25.01 13.37
N ASN A 663 -16.26 -24.81 14.62
CA ASN A 663 -15.58 -23.92 15.56
C ASN A 663 -14.27 -24.59 16.03
N LEU A 664 -13.19 -24.39 15.28
CA LEU A 664 -11.84 -24.84 15.61
C LEU A 664 -11.29 -24.04 16.80
N LYS A 665 -10.68 -24.74 17.75
CA LYS A 665 -9.96 -24.11 18.86
C LYS A 665 -8.47 -24.15 18.57
N ALA A 666 -7.83 -22.99 18.57
CA ALA A 666 -6.37 -22.89 18.40
C ALA A 666 -5.61 -23.71 19.45
N PRO A 667 -4.52 -24.40 19.07
CA PRO A 667 -3.57 -24.93 20.03
C PRO A 667 -2.93 -23.81 20.86
N THR A 668 -2.47 -24.15 22.05
CA THR A 668 -1.56 -23.30 22.83
C THR A 668 -0.19 -23.28 22.16
N ALA A 669 0.30 -22.10 21.80
CA ALA A 669 1.69 -21.86 21.45
C ALA A 669 2.34 -21.03 22.55
N THR A 670 3.58 -21.35 22.90
CA THR A 670 4.36 -20.56 23.86
C THR A 670 5.79 -20.41 23.37
N ASP A 671 6.32 -19.20 23.39
CA ASP A 671 7.73 -18.93 23.23
C ASP A 671 8.39 -18.50 24.56
N LEU A 672 9.72 -18.62 24.63
CA LEU A 672 10.54 -18.28 25.77
C LEU A 672 10.71 -16.76 25.97
N VAL A 673 10.81 -16.00 24.87
CA VAL A 673 10.94 -14.54 24.83
C VAL A 673 9.58 -13.86 24.88
N ASP A 674 8.64 -14.28 24.02
CA ASP A 674 7.34 -13.60 23.83
C ASP A 674 6.20 -14.14 24.72
N GLY A 675 6.36 -15.33 25.31
CA GLY A 675 5.31 -15.93 26.15
C GLY A 675 4.18 -16.57 25.33
N ASP A 676 2.92 -16.28 25.66
CA ASP A 676 1.76 -16.90 24.99
C ASP A 676 1.56 -16.33 23.57
N ILE A 677 1.68 -17.20 22.55
CA ILE A 677 1.53 -16.85 21.13
C ILE A 677 0.21 -17.40 20.57
N THR A 678 -0.43 -16.66 19.67
CA THR A 678 -1.63 -17.12 18.95
C THR A 678 -1.23 -17.96 17.74
N ALA A 679 -1.70 -19.21 17.70
CA ALA A 679 -1.57 -20.05 16.50
C ALA A 679 -2.72 -19.78 15.51
N VAL A 680 -2.38 -19.60 14.24
CA VAL A 680 -3.30 -19.34 13.12
C VAL A 680 -3.45 -20.61 12.27
N ALA A 681 -4.67 -20.95 11.87
CA ALA A 681 -4.95 -22.07 10.98
C ALA A 681 -4.82 -21.68 9.51
N ASP A 682 -4.36 -22.61 8.67
CA ASP A 682 -4.37 -22.50 7.20
C ASP A 682 -5.76 -22.46 6.58
N ARG A 683 -6.79 -22.96 7.30
CA ARG A 683 -8.21 -22.82 6.95
C ARG A 683 -9.10 -22.98 8.18
N ILE A 684 -10.21 -22.22 8.19
CA ILE A 684 -11.15 -22.15 9.33
C ILE A 684 -12.57 -22.63 8.99
N GLY A 685 -12.73 -23.23 7.81
CA GLY A 685 -14.02 -23.70 7.29
C GLY A 685 -14.91 -22.60 6.69
N PRO A 686 -16.08 -22.98 6.16
CA PRO A 686 -16.74 -24.27 6.37
C PRO A 686 -16.06 -25.45 5.66
N PHE A 687 -16.37 -26.66 6.09
CA PHE A 687 -15.75 -27.89 5.58
C PHE A 687 -16.79 -28.80 4.93
N THR A 688 -16.44 -29.41 3.80
CA THR A 688 -17.18 -30.54 3.22
C THR A 688 -17.11 -31.76 4.13
N SER A 689 -17.88 -32.81 3.82
CA SER A 689 -17.66 -34.12 4.45
C SER A 689 -16.32 -34.70 4.00
N GLY A 690 -15.58 -35.35 4.91
CA GLY A 690 -14.31 -35.98 4.59
C GLY A 690 -13.24 -35.77 5.65
N ARG A 691 -11.98 -36.02 5.25
CA ARG A 691 -10.80 -35.88 6.09
C ARG A 691 -10.00 -34.64 5.70
N HIS A 692 -9.93 -33.67 6.60
CA HIS A 692 -9.23 -32.42 6.42
C HIS A 692 -8.00 -32.37 7.33
N ASN A 693 -6.84 -32.06 6.76
CA ASN A 693 -5.67 -31.63 7.52
C ASN A 693 -5.69 -30.10 7.61
N ILE A 694 -5.49 -29.57 8.82
CA ILE A 694 -5.45 -28.14 9.13
C ILE A 694 -4.08 -27.85 9.72
N THR A 695 -3.30 -27.02 9.04
CA THR A 695 -1.96 -26.59 9.46
C THR A 695 -2.09 -25.38 10.36
N TRP A 696 -1.73 -25.55 11.63
CA TRP A 696 -1.60 -24.45 12.58
C TRP A 696 -0.17 -23.92 12.54
N THR A 697 -0.01 -22.63 12.35
CA THR A 697 1.28 -21.91 12.37
C THR A 697 1.29 -20.96 13.57
N ALA A 698 2.38 -20.98 14.34
CA ALA A 698 2.67 -19.95 15.34
C ALA A 698 4.01 -19.32 15.00
N THR A 699 4.07 -17.99 15.05
CA THR A 699 5.25 -17.17 14.72
C THR A 699 5.49 -16.19 15.86
N ASP A 700 6.74 -16.06 16.28
CA ASP A 700 7.18 -15.07 17.30
C ASP A 700 7.44 -13.67 16.68
N ALA A 701 7.77 -12.70 17.52
CA ALA A 701 8.07 -11.33 17.11
C ALA A 701 9.42 -11.18 16.39
N ALA A 702 10.32 -12.16 16.50
CA ALA A 702 11.57 -12.24 15.74
C ALA A 702 11.37 -12.85 14.33
N GLY A 703 10.20 -13.44 14.06
CA GLY A 703 9.82 -14.03 12.79
C GLY A 703 10.10 -15.53 12.68
N ASN A 704 10.56 -16.20 13.75
CA ASN A 704 10.71 -17.65 13.72
C ASN A 704 9.33 -18.31 13.85
N SER A 705 9.10 -19.38 13.09
CA SER A 705 7.78 -20.01 13.01
C SER A 705 7.83 -21.51 13.15
N ARG A 706 6.75 -22.07 13.70
CA ARG A 706 6.56 -23.51 13.81
C ARG A 706 5.17 -23.90 13.34
N GLN A 707 5.09 -25.02 12.63
CA GLN A 707 3.84 -25.59 12.11
C GLN A 707 3.52 -26.94 12.74
N VAL A 708 2.24 -27.21 12.95
CA VAL A 708 1.69 -28.52 13.36
C VAL A 708 0.37 -28.79 12.66
N VAL A 709 0.08 -30.06 12.36
CA VAL A 709 -1.17 -30.45 11.68
C VAL A 709 -2.20 -31.00 12.67
N GLN A 710 -3.42 -30.48 12.62
CA GLN A 710 -4.61 -31.09 13.21
C GLN A 710 -5.40 -31.83 12.12
N THR A 711 -5.77 -33.09 12.37
CA THR A 711 -6.74 -33.79 11.53
C THR A 711 -8.17 -33.51 12.01
N LEU A 712 -9.02 -33.05 11.10
CA LEU A 712 -10.45 -32.94 11.25
C LEU A 712 -11.12 -34.03 10.39
N LYS A 713 -12.10 -34.73 10.96
CA LYS A 713 -12.93 -35.72 10.30
C LYS A 713 -14.39 -35.27 10.38
N VAL A 714 -14.98 -34.99 9.23
CA VAL A 714 -16.41 -34.72 9.10
C VAL A 714 -17.05 -35.97 8.51
N ARG A 715 -17.87 -36.68 9.29
CA ARG A 715 -18.61 -37.85 8.81
C ARG A 715 -19.81 -37.38 7.97
N PRO A 716 -20.01 -37.89 6.74
CA PRO A 716 -21.13 -37.48 5.90
C PRO A 716 -22.46 -37.91 6.49
N LEU A 717 -23.52 -37.19 6.15
CA LEU A 717 -24.89 -37.64 6.29
C LEU A 717 -25.17 -38.70 5.22
N ALA A 718 -25.80 -39.81 5.61
CA ALA A 718 -26.35 -40.82 4.71
C ALA A 718 -27.87 -40.63 4.62
N GLU A 719 -28.37 -40.44 3.40
CA GLU A 719 -29.78 -40.18 3.10
C GLU A 719 -30.21 -40.95 1.84
N PHE A 720 -31.44 -41.45 1.82
CA PHE A 720 -32.02 -42.00 0.59
C PHE A 720 -32.42 -40.87 -0.38
N GLU A 721 -32.30 -41.15 -1.68
CA GLU A 721 -32.92 -40.36 -2.74
C GLU A 721 -34.46 -40.33 -2.60
N LEU A 722 -35.11 -39.42 -3.33
CA LEU A 722 -36.57 -39.23 -3.31
C LEU A 722 -37.36 -40.54 -3.46
N ASP A 723 -38.54 -40.56 -2.85
CA ASP A 723 -39.47 -41.70 -2.92
C ASP A 723 -39.84 -41.99 -4.40
N GLN A 724 -40.01 -43.28 -4.71
CA GLN A 724 -40.14 -43.79 -6.07
C GLN A 724 -41.51 -44.43 -6.30
N GLU A 725 -41.86 -44.55 -7.58
CA GLU A 725 -42.96 -45.39 -8.07
C GLU A 725 -42.38 -46.40 -9.05
N ALA A 726 -42.93 -47.62 -9.04
CA ALA A 726 -42.52 -48.74 -9.87
C ALA A 726 -43.75 -49.52 -10.34
N GLY A 727 -43.69 -50.03 -11.57
CA GLY A 727 -44.71 -50.93 -12.12
C GLY A 727 -44.50 -52.38 -11.67
N GLU A 728 -45.50 -53.23 -11.91
CA GLU A 728 -45.32 -54.69 -11.79
C GLU A 728 -44.26 -55.20 -12.78
N GLY A 729 -43.45 -56.17 -12.33
CA GLY A 729 -42.35 -56.74 -13.14
C GLY A 729 -41.08 -55.88 -13.23
N ASP A 730 -41.06 -54.69 -12.66
CA ASP A 730 -39.90 -53.79 -12.66
C ASP A 730 -38.75 -54.26 -11.74
N THR A 731 -37.52 -53.81 -12.02
CA THR A 731 -36.34 -54.00 -11.17
C THR A 731 -35.91 -52.66 -10.57
N VAL A 732 -36.28 -52.43 -9.31
CA VAL A 732 -36.14 -51.13 -8.66
C VAL A 732 -34.77 -50.96 -8.02
N GLU A 733 -34.11 -49.84 -8.34
CA GLU A 733 -32.85 -49.38 -7.72
C GLU A 733 -33.10 -48.31 -6.64
N VAL A 734 -32.99 -48.70 -5.37
CA VAL A 734 -33.04 -47.75 -4.24
C VAL A 734 -31.62 -47.33 -3.87
N ARG A 735 -31.33 -46.04 -4.01
CA ARG A 735 -29.99 -45.47 -3.74
C ARG A 735 -29.93 -44.71 -2.42
N VAL A 736 -28.83 -44.94 -1.69
CA VAL A 736 -28.38 -44.08 -0.58
C VAL A 736 -27.21 -43.24 -1.05
N GLN A 737 -27.29 -41.93 -0.78
CA GLN A 737 -26.26 -40.94 -1.08
C GLN A 737 -25.63 -40.42 0.22
N LEU A 738 -24.33 -40.14 0.16
CA LEU A 738 -23.58 -39.43 1.19
C LEU A 738 -23.48 -37.95 0.84
N SER A 739 -23.58 -37.07 1.84
CA SER A 739 -23.43 -35.60 1.72
C SER A 739 -21.99 -35.11 1.44
N GLY A 740 -21.19 -35.93 0.76
CA GLY A 740 -19.76 -35.73 0.52
C GLY A 740 -18.95 -36.99 0.87
N ASP A 741 -17.62 -36.89 0.83
CA ASP A 741 -16.75 -38.04 1.06
C ASP A 741 -16.72 -38.48 2.52
N ALA A 742 -16.50 -39.79 2.74
CA ALA A 742 -16.30 -40.31 4.08
C ALA A 742 -14.86 -40.04 4.58
N ALA A 743 -14.73 -39.58 5.83
CA ALA A 743 -13.43 -39.35 6.46
C ALA A 743 -12.63 -40.65 6.70
N ASP A 744 -13.33 -41.79 6.73
CA ASP A 744 -12.83 -43.16 6.81
C ASP A 744 -13.76 -44.08 5.99
N TYR A 745 -13.19 -45.01 5.22
CA TYR A 745 -13.93 -46.03 4.46
C TYR A 745 -13.58 -47.44 4.97
N PRO A 746 -14.47 -48.44 4.84
CA PRO A 746 -15.80 -48.34 4.25
C PRO A 746 -16.84 -47.70 5.18
N VAL A 747 -17.84 -47.04 4.58
CA VAL A 747 -19.08 -46.69 5.26
C VAL A 747 -20.01 -47.90 5.22
N ARG A 748 -20.69 -48.18 6.34
CA ARG A 748 -21.68 -49.27 6.43
C ARG A 748 -23.02 -48.71 6.82
N LEU A 749 -24.04 -49.11 6.07
CA LEU A 749 -25.40 -48.59 6.17
C LEU A 749 -26.35 -49.80 6.33
N PRO A 750 -26.57 -50.30 7.56
CA PRO A 750 -27.57 -51.33 7.80
C PRO A 750 -28.97 -50.75 7.53
N TYR A 751 -29.85 -51.54 6.94
CA TYR A 751 -31.22 -51.13 6.62
C TYR A 751 -32.22 -52.25 6.90
N ARG A 752 -33.46 -51.85 7.20
CA ARG A 752 -34.62 -52.75 7.29
C ARG A 752 -35.60 -52.49 6.16
N VAL A 753 -36.33 -53.53 5.79
CA VAL A 753 -37.44 -53.51 4.84
C VAL A 753 -38.76 -53.71 5.58
N GLY A 754 -39.77 -52.94 5.19
CA GLY A 754 -41.16 -53.06 5.60
C GLY A 754 -42.06 -52.49 4.51
N GLY A 755 -43.26 -52.06 4.88
CA GLY A 755 -44.24 -51.50 3.93
C GLY A 755 -45.63 -52.13 4.11
N SER A 756 -46.47 -52.00 3.09
CA SER A 756 -47.74 -52.73 2.99
C SER A 756 -47.63 -53.99 2.13
N ALA A 757 -46.71 -54.02 1.17
CA ALA A 757 -46.47 -55.15 0.29
C ALA A 757 -45.91 -56.37 1.04
N THR A 758 -46.16 -57.56 0.51
CA THR A 758 -45.84 -58.87 1.08
C THR A 758 -44.56 -59.46 0.48
N PRO A 759 -43.47 -59.58 1.28
CA PRO A 759 -42.21 -60.12 0.79
C PRO A 759 -42.34 -61.58 0.30
N GLY A 760 -41.87 -61.82 -0.93
CA GLY A 760 -41.92 -63.11 -1.62
C GLY A 760 -43.23 -63.39 -2.36
N GLN A 761 -44.21 -62.48 -2.30
CA GLN A 761 -45.32 -62.43 -3.24
C GLN A 761 -45.11 -61.27 -4.21
N ASP A 762 -45.00 -60.06 -3.69
CA ASP A 762 -45.09 -58.83 -4.51
C ASP A 762 -43.70 -58.23 -4.78
N HIS A 763 -42.72 -58.53 -3.92
CA HIS A 763 -41.31 -58.14 -4.08
C HIS A 763 -40.33 -59.12 -3.42
N ASP A 764 -39.04 -59.10 -3.81
CA ASP A 764 -38.00 -59.95 -3.19
C ASP A 764 -37.07 -59.24 -2.18
N ALA A 765 -37.25 -57.93 -1.96
CA ALA A 765 -36.46 -57.14 -0.99
C ALA A 765 -36.47 -57.71 0.44
N SER A 766 -35.33 -57.60 1.14
CA SER A 766 -35.15 -58.03 2.53
C SER A 766 -34.08 -57.21 3.27
N ASP A 767 -34.09 -57.25 4.62
CA ASP A 767 -33.13 -56.55 5.49
C ASP A 767 -31.66 -56.81 5.10
N GLY A 768 -30.80 -55.79 5.19
CA GLY A 768 -29.41 -55.90 4.74
C GLY A 768 -28.44 -54.83 5.23
N GLU A 769 -27.26 -54.76 4.60
CA GLU A 769 -26.24 -53.73 4.82
C GLU A 769 -25.67 -53.28 3.47
N LEU A 770 -25.74 -51.99 3.18
CA LEU A 770 -25.00 -51.37 2.07
C LEU A 770 -23.59 -51.00 2.55
N VAL A 771 -22.57 -51.26 1.71
CA VAL A 771 -21.16 -51.03 2.05
C VAL A 771 -20.48 -50.18 0.97
N ILE A 772 -20.35 -48.88 1.24
CA ILE A 772 -19.62 -47.95 0.36
C ILE A 772 -18.13 -48.07 0.68
N ARG A 773 -17.36 -48.62 -0.27
CA ARG A 773 -15.90 -48.82 -0.12
C ARG A 773 -15.07 -47.62 -0.57
N THR A 774 -15.61 -46.85 -1.51
CA THR A 774 -15.06 -45.66 -2.16
C THR A 774 -16.23 -44.90 -2.80
N GLY A 775 -16.12 -43.58 -2.96
CA GLY A 775 -17.20 -42.77 -3.55
C GLY A 775 -18.34 -42.50 -2.56
N ARG A 776 -19.44 -41.93 -3.07
CA ARG A 776 -20.47 -41.28 -2.25
C ARG A 776 -21.84 -41.96 -2.28
N SER A 777 -21.98 -43.10 -2.92
CA SER A 777 -23.28 -43.77 -3.07
C SER A 777 -23.19 -45.29 -2.97
N ALA A 778 -24.32 -45.90 -2.61
CA ALA A 778 -24.58 -47.31 -2.85
C ALA A 778 -26.04 -47.52 -3.23
N THR A 779 -26.27 -48.45 -4.14
CA THR A 779 -27.60 -48.90 -4.57
C THR A 779 -27.88 -50.29 -4.00
N LEU A 780 -29.12 -50.54 -3.56
CA LEU A 780 -29.70 -51.88 -3.49
C LEU A 780 -30.70 -52.05 -4.63
N SER A 781 -30.76 -53.24 -5.21
CA SER A 781 -31.73 -53.61 -6.24
C SER A 781 -32.68 -54.67 -5.70
N PHE A 782 -33.97 -54.56 -6.00
CA PHE A 782 -34.94 -55.63 -5.76
C PHE A 782 -35.92 -55.74 -6.93
N ASN A 783 -36.53 -56.91 -7.09
CA ASN A 783 -37.51 -57.16 -8.14
C ASN A 783 -38.93 -56.98 -7.60
N VAL A 784 -39.78 -56.30 -8.35
CA VAL A 784 -41.23 -56.32 -8.21
C VAL A 784 -41.76 -57.51 -9.01
N VAL A 785 -42.71 -58.25 -8.46
CA VAL A 785 -43.24 -59.45 -9.12
C VAL A 785 -44.42 -59.08 -10.01
N ASP A 786 -44.35 -59.43 -11.30
CA ASP A 786 -45.55 -59.52 -12.17
C ASP A 786 -46.33 -60.77 -11.78
N GLU A 787 -47.43 -60.59 -11.03
CA GLU A 787 -48.33 -61.70 -10.69
C GLU A 787 -49.63 -61.74 -11.51
N GLN A 788 -49.81 -60.81 -12.46
CA GLN A 788 -51.00 -60.68 -13.32
C GLN A 788 -52.33 -60.58 -12.54
N ALA A 789 -52.25 -60.18 -11.27
CA ALA A 789 -53.31 -60.32 -10.27
C ALA A 789 -54.17 -59.05 -10.17
N VAL A 790 -54.86 -58.72 -11.27
CA VAL A 790 -55.62 -57.46 -11.42
C VAL A 790 -56.48 -57.11 -10.19
N GLY A 791 -56.05 -56.10 -9.42
CA GLY A 791 -56.86 -55.41 -8.41
C GLY A 791 -56.54 -55.68 -6.94
N GLU A 792 -55.28 -55.94 -6.58
CA GLU A 792 -54.79 -55.88 -5.18
C GLU A 792 -54.75 -54.40 -4.70
N GLY A 793 -54.30 -53.50 -5.58
CA GLY A 793 -54.27 -52.04 -5.43
C GLY A 793 -52.95 -51.50 -4.87
N ASP A 794 -52.61 -50.25 -5.19
CA ASP A 794 -51.28 -49.68 -4.93
C ASP A 794 -50.69 -49.98 -3.53
N GLU A 795 -49.54 -50.64 -3.53
CA GLU A 795 -48.83 -51.08 -2.33
C GLU A 795 -47.52 -50.30 -2.11
N THR A 796 -46.80 -50.60 -1.02
CA THR A 796 -45.55 -49.91 -0.67
C THR A 796 -44.50 -50.87 -0.13
N VAL A 797 -43.25 -50.65 -0.55
CA VAL A 797 -42.03 -51.19 0.06
C VAL A 797 -41.26 -50.04 0.69
N THR A 798 -41.05 -50.08 2.00
CA THR A 798 -40.35 -49.04 2.76
C THR A 798 -38.99 -49.54 3.23
N PHE A 799 -37.94 -48.81 2.87
CA PHE A 799 -36.58 -49.02 3.36
C PHE A 799 -36.28 -48.00 4.46
N THR A 800 -35.68 -48.43 5.58
CA THR A 800 -35.27 -47.52 6.66
C THR A 800 -33.84 -47.81 7.10
N LEU A 801 -32.98 -46.78 7.11
CA LEU A 801 -31.60 -46.86 7.60
C LEU A 801 -31.56 -46.99 9.12
N ASP A 802 -30.73 -47.90 9.60
CA ASP A 802 -30.27 -47.95 10.98
C ASP A 802 -29.02 -47.08 11.19
N THR A 803 -28.50 -47.04 12.43
CA THR A 803 -27.29 -46.27 12.75
C THR A 803 -26.08 -46.74 11.90
N PRO A 804 -25.50 -45.86 11.07
CA PRO A 804 -24.41 -46.24 10.18
C PRO A 804 -23.03 -46.23 10.87
N ASP A 805 -22.05 -46.91 10.27
CA ASP A 805 -20.64 -46.80 10.63
C ASP A 805 -19.89 -45.89 9.64
N ASN A 806 -18.99 -45.05 10.16
CA ASN A 806 -18.26 -43.98 9.46
C ASN A 806 -19.10 -42.86 8.77
N ALA A 807 -20.43 -42.89 8.91
CA ALA A 807 -21.35 -41.81 8.53
C ALA A 807 -22.27 -41.42 9.71
N ALA A 808 -23.22 -40.54 9.48
CA ALA A 808 -24.35 -40.23 10.35
C ALA A 808 -25.68 -40.36 9.59
N LEU A 809 -26.80 -40.56 10.28
CA LEU A 809 -28.12 -40.49 9.63
C LEU A 809 -28.45 -39.03 9.29
N GLY A 810 -28.78 -38.78 8.03
CA GLY A 810 -29.39 -37.51 7.62
C GLY A 810 -30.91 -37.52 7.76
N GLY A 811 -31.57 -36.51 7.20
CA GLY A 811 -33.01 -36.31 7.40
C GLY A 811 -33.91 -37.30 6.65
N ARG A 812 -33.53 -37.74 5.44
CA ARG A 812 -34.23 -38.81 4.69
C ARG A 812 -33.66 -40.20 5.03
N ALA A 813 -33.83 -40.61 6.28
CA ALA A 813 -33.44 -41.94 6.77
C ALA A 813 -34.42 -43.07 6.39
N SER A 814 -35.51 -42.76 5.67
CA SER A 814 -36.46 -43.73 5.13
C SER A 814 -36.81 -43.36 3.69
N HIS A 815 -37.09 -44.36 2.87
CA HIS A 815 -37.50 -44.25 1.48
C HIS A 815 -38.67 -45.19 1.22
N THR A 816 -39.64 -44.75 0.43
CA THR A 816 -40.79 -45.56 0.03
C THR A 816 -40.80 -45.74 -1.47
N VAL A 817 -40.86 -46.99 -1.93
CA VAL A 817 -41.24 -47.35 -3.29
C VAL A 817 -42.73 -47.68 -3.25
N THR A 818 -43.53 -47.00 -4.06
CA THR A 818 -44.96 -47.31 -4.22
C THR A 818 -45.14 -48.18 -5.46
N LEU A 819 -45.68 -49.37 -5.28
CA LEU A 819 -45.97 -50.30 -6.37
C LEU A 819 -47.31 -49.89 -7.01
N ARG A 820 -47.33 -49.72 -8.33
CA ARG A 820 -48.46 -49.15 -9.07
C ARG A 820 -49.04 -50.16 -10.05
N GLU A 821 -50.36 -50.32 -9.95
CA GLU A 821 -51.16 -51.22 -10.81
C GLU A 821 -51.57 -50.59 -12.15
N GLN A 822 -51.33 -49.28 -12.31
CA GLN A 822 -51.64 -48.54 -13.51
C GLN A 822 -50.36 -48.23 -14.29
N ASN A 823 -50.52 -48.03 -15.59
CA ASN A 823 -49.45 -47.53 -16.45
C ASN A 823 -48.84 -46.24 -15.89
N LEU A 824 -47.51 -46.13 -15.91
CA LEU A 824 -46.78 -44.96 -15.46
C LEU A 824 -46.22 -44.19 -16.66
N PRO A 825 -46.20 -42.84 -16.62
CA PRO A 825 -45.59 -42.06 -17.69
C PRO A 825 -44.08 -42.35 -17.79
N PRO A 826 -43.52 -42.43 -19.01
CA PRO A 826 -42.08 -42.54 -19.21
C PRO A 826 -41.36 -41.33 -18.61
N ARG A 827 -40.14 -41.53 -18.13
CA ARG A 827 -39.22 -40.47 -17.72
C ARG A 827 -38.30 -40.13 -18.87
N ALA A 828 -38.06 -38.85 -19.08
CA ALA A 828 -37.17 -38.39 -20.14
C ALA A 828 -36.14 -37.37 -19.61
N GLU A 829 -34.91 -37.43 -20.11
CA GLU A 829 -33.89 -36.42 -19.87
C GLU A 829 -33.26 -35.99 -21.21
N LEU A 830 -33.04 -34.67 -21.41
CA LEU A 830 -32.44 -34.14 -22.63
C LEU A 830 -30.96 -33.84 -22.44
N GLU A 831 -30.11 -34.52 -23.20
CA GLU A 831 -28.67 -34.31 -23.22
C GLU A 831 -28.25 -33.53 -24.46
N VAL A 832 -27.70 -32.33 -24.26
CA VAL A 832 -27.20 -31.45 -25.34
C VAL A 832 -25.71 -31.66 -25.52
N ARG A 833 -25.26 -31.91 -26.76
CA ARG A 833 -23.84 -32.08 -27.12
C ARG A 833 -23.43 -31.25 -28.32
N GLN A 834 -22.21 -30.72 -28.28
CA GLN A 834 -21.51 -30.11 -29.43
C GLN A 834 -20.06 -30.61 -29.47
N ASP A 835 -19.52 -30.86 -30.67
CA ASP A 835 -18.21 -31.52 -30.88
C ASP A 835 -18.00 -32.81 -30.05
N GLY A 836 -19.10 -33.51 -29.77
CA GLY A 836 -19.11 -34.73 -28.96
C GLY A 836 -19.16 -34.52 -27.43
N GLN A 837 -18.95 -33.32 -26.92
CA GLN A 837 -18.99 -33.02 -25.48
C GLN A 837 -20.37 -32.56 -25.01
N PRO A 838 -20.83 -32.93 -23.80
CA PRO A 838 -21.99 -32.30 -23.15
C PRO A 838 -21.77 -30.80 -23.01
N THR A 839 -22.78 -29.98 -23.31
CA THR A 839 -22.70 -28.53 -23.09
C THR A 839 -24.07 -27.86 -23.01
N SER A 840 -24.18 -26.85 -22.16
CA SER A 840 -25.31 -25.90 -22.09
C SER A 840 -25.10 -24.66 -22.98
N THR A 841 -23.84 -24.35 -23.33
CA THR A 841 -23.45 -23.20 -24.18
C THR A 841 -22.83 -23.68 -25.50
N VAL A 842 -23.53 -23.48 -26.61
CA VAL A 842 -23.10 -23.88 -27.95
C VAL A 842 -22.56 -22.70 -28.74
N TYR A 843 -21.53 -22.94 -29.54
CA TYR A 843 -20.88 -21.90 -30.33
C TYR A 843 -21.22 -22.04 -31.81
N ALA A 844 -21.59 -20.93 -32.46
CA ALA A 844 -21.85 -20.90 -33.90
C ALA A 844 -20.67 -21.46 -34.73
N SER A 845 -19.43 -21.32 -34.24
CA SER A 845 -18.21 -21.80 -34.90
C SER A 845 -17.83 -23.26 -34.63
N ALA A 846 -18.48 -23.94 -33.67
CA ALA A 846 -18.11 -25.29 -33.22
C ALA A 846 -18.94 -26.43 -33.86
N GLY A 847 -19.65 -26.14 -34.96
CA GLY A 847 -20.36 -27.15 -35.75
C GLY A 847 -21.75 -27.52 -35.22
N GLN A 848 -22.27 -28.65 -35.69
CA GLN A 848 -23.65 -29.09 -35.44
C GLN A 848 -23.87 -29.44 -33.95
N VAL A 849 -25.02 -29.01 -33.42
CA VAL A 849 -25.49 -29.37 -32.08
C VAL A 849 -26.38 -30.61 -32.20
N ARG A 850 -26.25 -31.55 -31.28
CA ARG A 850 -27.07 -32.76 -31.15
C ARG A 850 -27.73 -32.77 -29.79
N VAL A 851 -29.05 -32.86 -29.73
CA VAL A 851 -29.81 -33.07 -28.50
C VAL A 851 -30.42 -34.44 -28.55
N THR A 852 -30.13 -35.28 -27.56
CA THR A 852 -30.59 -36.67 -27.48
C THR A 852 -31.43 -36.86 -26.23
N ALA A 853 -32.59 -37.49 -26.38
CA ALA A 853 -33.42 -37.93 -25.27
C ALA A 853 -32.90 -39.25 -24.69
N ARG A 854 -32.81 -39.32 -23.37
CA ARG A 854 -32.70 -40.57 -22.62
C ARG A 854 -34.08 -40.86 -22.04
N VAL A 855 -34.68 -41.98 -22.42
CA VAL A 855 -35.99 -42.40 -21.91
C VAL A 855 -35.80 -43.63 -21.03
N GLU A 856 -36.40 -43.58 -19.84
CA GLU A 856 -36.48 -44.68 -18.88
C GLU A 856 -37.97 -44.87 -18.56
N ASP A 857 -38.44 -46.12 -18.58
CA ASP A 857 -39.84 -46.46 -18.32
C ASP A 857 -39.92 -47.49 -17.20
N ALA A 858 -40.88 -47.30 -16.29
CA ALA A 858 -41.16 -48.25 -15.21
C ALA A 858 -42.01 -49.43 -15.70
N ASN A 859 -42.57 -49.33 -16.91
CA ASN A 859 -43.30 -50.38 -17.61
C ASN A 859 -42.38 -50.94 -18.74
N PRO A 860 -41.61 -52.02 -18.49
CA PRO A 860 -40.50 -52.42 -19.39
C PRO A 860 -40.91 -53.03 -20.74
N ASP A 861 -42.21 -53.28 -20.95
CA ASP A 861 -42.77 -53.79 -22.22
C ASP A 861 -43.31 -52.68 -23.16
N ASP A 862 -43.36 -51.42 -22.69
CA ASP A 862 -43.94 -50.28 -23.42
C ASP A 862 -43.04 -49.72 -24.53
N SER A 863 -43.65 -49.09 -25.54
CA SER A 863 -42.99 -48.51 -26.71
C SER A 863 -43.26 -47.00 -26.86
N HIS A 864 -42.19 -46.21 -26.99
CA HIS A 864 -42.27 -44.75 -26.97
C HIS A 864 -42.47 -44.10 -28.33
N THR A 865 -43.21 -42.99 -28.33
CA THR A 865 -43.33 -42.04 -29.44
C THR A 865 -42.83 -40.65 -29.03
N TYR A 866 -42.29 -39.90 -29.98
CA TYR A 866 -41.52 -38.67 -29.74
C TYR A 866 -42.08 -37.50 -30.56
N ASP A 867 -42.44 -36.40 -29.90
CA ASP A 867 -42.88 -35.15 -30.56
C ASP A 867 -42.05 -33.94 -30.11
N TRP A 868 -41.28 -33.37 -31.04
CA TRP A 868 -40.50 -32.14 -30.84
C TRP A 868 -41.22 -30.86 -31.29
N SER A 869 -42.51 -30.91 -31.64
CA SER A 869 -43.26 -29.80 -32.25
C SER A 869 -43.36 -28.52 -31.38
N LEU A 870 -43.09 -28.63 -30.07
CA LEU A 870 -43.10 -27.54 -29.09
C LEU A 870 -41.74 -26.85 -28.89
N THR A 871 -40.70 -27.30 -29.62
CA THR A 871 -39.37 -26.67 -29.69
C THR A 871 -39.44 -25.30 -30.38
N ASP A 872 -38.53 -24.39 -30.02
CA ASP A 872 -38.43 -23.07 -30.66
C ASP A 872 -38.32 -23.18 -32.19
N ALA A 873 -39.26 -22.54 -32.91
CA ALA A 873 -39.38 -22.62 -34.36
C ALA A 873 -38.21 -21.95 -35.14
N SER A 874 -37.31 -21.23 -34.45
CA SER A 874 -36.07 -20.74 -35.03
C SER A 874 -34.98 -21.82 -35.10
N LEU A 875 -35.05 -22.87 -34.29
CA LEU A 875 -34.23 -24.06 -34.43
C LEU A 875 -34.75 -24.87 -35.62
N VAL A 876 -33.91 -25.05 -36.63
CA VAL A 876 -34.26 -25.83 -37.82
C VAL A 876 -33.64 -27.22 -37.70
N SER A 877 -34.47 -28.22 -37.41
CA SER A 877 -34.01 -29.60 -37.29
C SER A 877 -33.41 -30.14 -38.60
N THR A 878 -32.29 -30.82 -38.44
CA THR A 878 -31.55 -31.57 -39.47
C THR A 878 -31.69 -33.09 -39.32
N SER A 879 -32.19 -33.59 -38.16
CA SER A 879 -32.47 -35.00 -37.89
C SER A 879 -33.93 -35.40 -38.13
N GLY A 880 -34.86 -34.43 -38.11
CA GLY A 880 -36.31 -34.66 -38.07
C GLY A 880 -36.90 -34.30 -36.70
N VAL A 881 -38.17 -34.65 -36.48
CA VAL A 881 -38.94 -34.27 -35.27
C VAL A 881 -39.73 -35.44 -34.65
N ALA A 882 -39.45 -36.68 -35.08
CA ALA A 882 -40.26 -37.87 -34.76
C ALA A 882 -39.39 -39.05 -34.25
N GLY A 883 -38.40 -38.75 -33.40
CA GLY A 883 -37.50 -39.73 -32.79
C GLY A 883 -36.66 -39.10 -31.68
N GLU A 884 -35.78 -39.90 -31.07
CA GLU A 884 -34.97 -39.55 -29.88
C GLU A 884 -33.98 -38.38 -30.05
N GLU A 885 -33.73 -37.92 -31.28
CA GLU A 885 -32.69 -36.93 -31.57
C GLU A 885 -33.20 -35.69 -32.31
N TYR A 886 -32.87 -34.53 -31.76
CA TYR A 886 -33.00 -33.22 -32.39
C TYR A 886 -31.63 -32.60 -32.64
N SER A 887 -31.17 -32.59 -33.89
CA SER A 887 -29.88 -31.98 -34.30
C SER A 887 -30.11 -30.69 -35.11
N PHE A 888 -29.33 -29.63 -34.88
CA PHE A 888 -29.43 -28.35 -35.61
C PHE A 888 -28.06 -27.68 -35.84
N ASP A 889 -28.00 -26.72 -36.78
CA ASP A 889 -26.79 -25.93 -37.06
C ASP A 889 -26.90 -24.53 -36.40
N PRO A 890 -26.04 -24.20 -35.42
CA PRO A 890 -26.06 -22.90 -34.75
C PRO A 890 -25.48 -21.75 -35.58
N GLN A 891 -24.86 -21.99 -36.75
CA GLN A 891 -24.23 -20.93 -37.56
C GLN A 891 -25.17 -19.80 -38.00
N GLN A 892 -26.46 -20.08 -38.12
CA GLN A 892 -27.47 -19.10 -38.57
C GLN A 892 -28.30 -18.50 -37.43
N LEU A 893 -28.01 -18.90 -36.18
CA LEU A 893 -28.70 -18.40 -34.99
C LEU A 893 -28.04 -17.12 -34.47
N ALA A 894 -28.85 -16.21 -33.93
CA ALA A 894 -28.34 -15.07 -33.20
C ALA A 894 -27.88 -15.52 -31.80
N PRO A 895 -26.93 -14.83 -31.15
CA PRO A 895 -26.62 -15.11 -29.76
C PRO A 895 -27.84 -14.90 -28.85
N GLY A 896 -28.14 -15.85 -27.98
CA GLY A 896 -29.36 -15.85 -27.15
C GLY A 896 -29.68 -17.23 -26.56
N ILE A 897 -30.78 -17.33 -25.82
CA ILE A 897 -31.31 -18.60 -25.30
C ILE A 897 -32.36 -19.16 -26.26
N TYR A 898 -32.28 -20.46 -26.51
CA TYR A 898 -33.26 -21.22 -27.30
C TYR A 898 -33.76 -22.41 -26.47
N ILE A 899 -35.06 -22.72 -26.56
CA ILE A 899 -35.68 -23.79 -25.77
C ILE A 899 -36.01 -24.96 -26.69
N LEU A 900 -35.50 -26.15 -26.36
CA LEU A 900 -35.97 -27.40 -26.94
C LEU A 900 -37.01 -28.03 -26.03
N ARG A 901 -38.06 -28.59 -26.62
CA ARG A 901 -39.12 -29.33 -25.92
C ARG A 901 -39.43 -30.62 -26.66
N LEU A 902 -39.50 -31.70 -25.89
CA LEU A 902 -39.89 -33.02 -26.34
C LEU A 902 -41.07 -33.51 -25.51
N THR A 903 -42.11 -34.01 -26.17
CA THR A 903 -43.11 -34.88 -25.53
C THR A 903 -42.77 -36.32 -25.86
N VAL A 904 -42.66 -37.17 -24.84
CA VAL A 904 -42.57 -38.63 -24.96
C VAL A 904 -43.90 -39.21 -24.50
N THR A 905 -44.43 -40.17 -25.26
CA THR A 905 -45.71 -40.84 -24.98
C THR A 905 -45.55 -42.34 -25.19
N ASP A 906 -45.88 -43.12 -24.16
CA ASP A 906 -45.90 -44.58 -24.19
C ASP A 906 -47.11 -45.14 -24.98
N ASP A 907 -47.22 -46.47 -25.08
CA ASP A 907 -48.37 -47.15 -25.70
C ASP A 907 -49.19 -48.03 -24.73
N GLY A 908 -49.02 -47.80 -23.42
CA GLY A 908 -49.75 -48.42 -22.34
C GLY A 908 -51.24 -48.05 -22.29
N SER A 909 -51.93 -48.44 -21.20
CA SER A 909 -53.39 -48.28 -21.09
C SER A 909 -53.87 -47.76 -19.74
N PRO A 910 -54.27 -46.47 -19.63
CA PRO A 910 -54.19 -45.43 -20.67
C PRO A 910 -52.74 -45.12 -21.06
N ALA A 911 -52.54 -44.63 -22.27
CA ALA A 911 -51.24 -44.14 -22.71
C ALA A 911 -50.95 -42.82 -21.99
N GLU A 912 -49.80 -42.73 -21.33
CA GLU A 912 -49.37 -41.57 -20.56
C GLU A 912 -48.24 -40.81 -21.28
N ALA A 913 -47.90 -39.62 -20.80
CA ALA A 913 -46.93 -38.77 -21.48
C ALA A 913 -46.20 -37.81 -20.54
N VAL A 914 -44.91 -37.59 -20.81
CA VAL A 914 -44.11 -36.53 -20.20
C VAL A 914 -43.69 -35.51 -21.25
N THR A 915 -43.73 -34.22 -20.92
CA THR A 915 -43.10 -33.16 -21.72
C THR A 915 -41.89 -32.64 -20.97
N VAL A 916 -40.70 -32.75 -21.56
CA VAL A 916 -39.45 -32.26 -20.97
C VAL A 916 -38.84 -31.16 -21.83
N GLN A 917 -38.09 -30.25 -21.21
CA GLN A 917 -37.44 -29.15 -21.90
C GLN A 917 -35.98 -28.98 -21.47
N THR A 918 -35.20 -28.27 -22.29
CA THR A 918 -33.90 -27.73 -21.88
C THR A 918 -33.63 -26.43 -22.61
N SER A 919 -32.97 -25.50 -21.93
CA SER A 919 -32.42 -24.30 -22.53
C SER A 919 -31.03 -24.59 -23.12
N VAL A 920 -30.70 -23.88 -24.21
CA VAL A 920 -29.37 -23.86 -24.83
C VAL A 920 -28.99 -22.42 -25.09
N GLN A 921 -27.81 -22.01 -24.63
CA GLN A 921 -27.25 -20.69 -24.92
C GLN A 921 -26.41 -20.75 -26.20
N VAL A 922 -26.84 -20.04 -27.25
CA VAL A 922 -25.99 -19.80 -28.42
C VAL A 922 -25.07 -18.62 -28.14
N ALA A 923 -23.75 -18.86 -28.17
CA ALA A 923 -22.73 -17.85 -28.00
C ALA A 923 -21.91 -17.64 -29.30
N SER A 924 -21.36 -16.43 -29.45
CA SER A 924 -20.73 -16.01 -30.72
C SER A 924 -19.41 -16.72 -31.05
N ARG A 925 -18.62 -17.08 -30.04
CA ARG A 925 -17.34 -17.81 -30.16
C ARG A 925 -16.94 -18.43 -28.81
N PRO A 926 -16.17 -19.53 -28.79
CA PRO A 926 -15.62 -20.07 -27.55
C PRO A 926 -14.60 -19.10 -26.91
N PRO A 927 -14.43 -19.15 -25.58
CA PRO A 927 -13.31 -18.52 -24.89
C PRO A 927 -11.98 -19.16 -25.33
N ALA A 928 -10.88 -18.44 -25.08
CA ALA A 928 -9.54 -18.99 -25.22
C ALA A 928 -9.05 -19.44 -23.84
N LEU A 929 -9.06 -20.75 -23.60
CA LEU A 929 -8.60 -21.36 -22.35
C LEU A 929 -7.08 -21.56 -22.39
N ASN A 930 -6.42 -21.52 -21.23
CA ASN A 930 -4.96 -21.64 -21.16
C ASN A 930 -4.49 -22.49 -19.97
N ALA A 931 -3.31 -23.10 -20.13
CA ALA A 931 -2.79 -24.12 -19.21
C ALA A 931 -2.00 -23.56 -18.00
N ASN A 932 -2.14 -22.25 -17.71
CA ASN A 932 -1.57 -21.60 -16.53
C ASN A 932 -2.63 -20.85 -15.69
N GLU A 933 -3.89 -20.89 -16.13
CA GLU A 933 -5.05 -20.39 -15.38
C GLU A 933 -5.80 -21.61 -14.83
N ASP A 934 -6.25 -21.47 -13.58
CA ASP A 934 -7.14 -22.37 -12.85
C ASP A 934 -8.26 -21.43 -12.36
N SER A 935 -9.34 -21.39 -13.12
CA SER A 935 -10.33 -20.31 -13.06
C SER A 935 -11.27 -20.40 -11.85
N ASP A 936 -11.52 -21.59 -11.33
CA ASP A 936 -12.37 -21.84 -10.16
C ASP A 936 -11.60 -22.37 -8.94
N ASN A 937 -10.28 -22.55 -9.08
CA ASN A 937 -9.32 -22.87 -8.04
C ASN A 937 -9.53 -24.30 -7.46
N ASP A 938 -9.85 -25.26 -8.34
CA ASP A 938 -9.99 -26.68 -8.02
C ASP A 938 -8.66 -27.46 -8.05
N GLY A 939 -7.65 -26.93 -8.77
CA GLY A 939 -6.32 -27.52 -8.95
C GLY A 939 -6.07 -28.14 -10.33
N ILE A 940 -7.01 -28.02 -11.26
CA ILE A 940 -6.87 -28.38 -12.69
C ILE A 940 -6.78 -27.08 -13.52
N ASP A 941 -6.08 -27.11 -14.65
CA ASP A 941 -5.97 -25.94 -15.53
C ASP A 941 -7.13 -25.83 -16.54
N ASP A 942 -7.58 -24.60 -16.83
CA ASP A 942 -8.73 -24.30 -17.70
C ASP A 942 -8.65 -25.05 -19.05
N ALA A 943 -7.44 -25.22 -19.61
CA ALA A 943 -7.23 -25.88 -20.89
C ALA A 943 -7.34 -27.42 -20.82
N SER A 944 -7.10 -28.02 -19.66
CA SER A 944 -7.33 -29.44 -19.39
C SER A 944 -8.80 -29.76 -19.15
N GLU A 945 -9.57 -28.84 -18.56
CA GLU A 945 -11.00 -29.00 -18.31
C GLU A 945 -11.85 -28.75 -19.57
N GLY A 946 -11.61 -27.63 -20.25
CA GLY A 946 -12.31 -27.29 -21.48
C GLY A 946 -13.66 -26.59 -21.28
N THR A 947 -14.36 -26.33 -22.40
CA THR A 947 -15.67 -25.65 -22.42
C THR A 947 -16.86 -26.62 -22.36
N GLY A 948 -16.68 -27.82 -21.79
CA GLY A 948 -17.77 -28.78 -21.58
C GLY A 948 -18.71 -28.32 -20.46
N ASP A 949 -19.81 -29.02 -20.25
CA ASP A 949 -20.65 -28.96 -19.04
C ASP A 949 -20.93 -30.41 -18.63
N SER A 950 -19.93 -31.09 -18.07
CA SER A 950 -19.96 -32.53 -17.74
C SER A 950 -21.04 -32.88 -16.71
N LYS A 951 -21.39 -31.92 -15.86
CA LYS A 951 -22.42 -32.05 -14.82
C LYS A 951 -23.81 -31.69 -15.33
N GLY A 952 -23.92 -30.95 -16.43
CA GLY A 952 -25.17 -30.52 -17.05
C GLY A 952 -25.88 -29.43 -16.25
N ASN A 953 -25.15 -28.59 -15.51
CA ASN A 953 -25.71 -27.60 -14.57
C ASN A 953 -25.77 -26.16 -15.13
N GLY A 954 -25.37 -25.94 -16.39
CA GLY A 954 -25.37 -24.59 -16.99
C GLY A 954 -24.06 -23.83 -16.83
N ILE A 955 -23.06 -24.42 -16.17
CA ILE A 955 -21.75 -23.81 -15.92
C ILE A 955 -20.70 -24.63 -16.70
N PRO A 956 -19.82 -23.98 -17.50
CA PRO A 956 -18.72 -24.68 -18.13
C PRO A 956 -17.78 -25.33 -17.11
N ASP A 957 -17.19 -26.47 -17.44
CA ASP A 957 -16.35 -27.26 -16.54
C ASP A 957 -15.24 -26.40 -15.89
N TYR A 958 -14.50 -25.58 -16.67
CA TYR A 958 -13.47 -24.63 -16.21
C TYR A 958 -13.95 -23.47 -15.30
N LEU A 959 -15.21 -23.49 -14.86
CA LEU A 959 -15.84 -22.50 -13.97
C LEU A 959 -16.67 -23.16 -12.87
N ASP A 960 -16.60 -24.48 -12.73
CA ASP A 960 -17.44 -25.31 -11.88
C ASP A 960 -16.64 -26.36 -11.06
N ALA A 961 -15.95 -25.91 -10.02
CA ALA A 961 -15.26 -26.77 -9.06
C ALA A 961 -16.19 -27.68 -8.20
N LEU A 962 -17.51 -27.63 -8.37
CA LEU A 962 -18.46 -28.41 -7.57
C LEU A 962 -18.65 -29.83 -8.14
N PRO A 963 -18.32 -30.91 -7.41
CA PRO A 963 -18.38 -32.28 -7.97
C PRO A 963 -19.78 -32.90 -8.04
N ASP A 964 -20.80 -32.35 -7.36
CA ASP A 964 -22.11 -32.98 -7.21
C ASP A 964 -23.25 -32.20 -7.89
N ARG A 965 -24.09 -32.91 -8.65
CA ARG A 965 -25.22 -32.36 -9.42
C ARG A 965 -26.36 -31.74 -8.59
N HIS A 966 -26.48 -32.09 -7.30
CA HIS A 966 -27.53 -31.58 -6.40
C HIS A 966 -27.11 -30.27 -5.69
N VAL A 967 -26.03 -29.65 -6.14
CA VAL A 967 -25.43 -28.44 -5.56
C VAL A 967 -25.09 -27.47 -6.68
N LEU A 968 -25.21 -26.16 -6.41
CA LEU A 968 -24.96 -25.11 -7.40
C LEU A 968 -24.41 -23.86 -6.72
N GLN A 969 -23.38 -23.24 -7.33
CA GLN A 969 -22.78 -22.02 -6.80
C GLN A 969 -23.73 -20.81 -6.91
N SER A 970 -23.92 -20.09 -5.81
CA SER A 970 -24.72 -18.85 -5.82
C SER A 970 -23.97 -17.68 -6.46
N ARG A 971 -22.64 -17.72 -6.46
CA ARG A 971 -21.74 -16.70 -7.02
C ARG A 971 -20.70 -17.39 -7.90
N ALA A 972 -20.30 -16.74 -8.98
CA ALA A 972 -19.35 -17.31 -9.93
C ALA A 972 -18.02 -17.61 -9.24
N ARG A 973 -17.44 -18.79 -9.48
CA ARG A 973 -16.13 -19.19 -8.92
C ARG A 973 -16.12 -19.25 -7.38
N VAL A 974 -17.28 -19.47 -6.75
CA VAL A 974 -17.42 -19.65 -5.29
C VAL A 974 -18.00 -21.02 -4.99
N ALA A 975 -17.12 -22.02 -4.89
CA ALA A 975 -17.47 -23.42 -4.65
C ALA A 975 -17.33 -23.88 -3.18
N ASP A 976 -16.77 -23.05 -2.29
CA ASP A 976 -16.48 -23.41 -0.88
C ASP A 976 -17.51 -22.90 0.14
N ARG A 977 -18.44 -22.03 -0.29
CA ARG A 977 -19.43 -21.34 0.55
C ARG A 977 -20.62 -20.84 -0.26
N ASP A 978 -21.71 -20.51 0.43
CA ASP A 978 -22.94 -19.95 -0.14
C ASP A 978 -23.47 -20.78 -1.32
N LEU A 979 -23.57 -22.09 -1.11
CA LEU A 979 -24.04 -23.03 -2.13
C LEU A 979 -25.56 -23.24 -2.03
N LEU A 980 -26.24 -23.26 -3.18
CA LEU A 980 -27.60 -23.79 -3.26
C LEU A 980 -27.50 -25.32 -3.18
N VAL A 981 -28.36 -25.95 -2.38
CA VAL A 981 -28.35 -27.41 -2.17
C VAL A 981 -29.78 -27.94 -2.24
N THR A 982 -30.01 -28.96 -3.06
CA THR A 982 -31.30 -29.67 -3.11
C THR A 982 -31.17 -31.10 -2.56
N GLU A 983 -32.26 -31.86 -2.58
CA GLU A 983 -32.30 -33.25 -2.14
C GLU A 983 -31.44 -34.15 -3.04
N ALA A 984 -30.81 -35.17 -2.46
CA ALA A 984 -30.00 -36.12 -3.22
C ALA A 984 -30.83 -36.86 -4.29
N GLY A 985 -30.23 -37.07 -5.46
CA GLY A 985 -30.88 -37.63 -6.65
C GLY A 985 -31.37 -36.57 -7.64
N LEU A 986 -31.70 -35.36 -7.17
CA LEU A 986 -32.07 -34.24 -8.03
C LEU A 986 -30.85 -33.56 -8.64
N ARG A 987 -31.07 -32.74 -9.68
CA ARG A 987 -30.09 -31.81 -10.23
C ARG A 987 -30.53 -30.36 -10.03
N LEU A 988 -29.58 -29.51 -9.63
CA LEU A 988 -29.67 -28.07 -9.75
C LEU A 988 -28.93 -27.61 -11.01
N ARG A 989 -29.53 -26.68 -11.75
CA ARG A 989 -28.94 -26.03 -12.93
C ARG A 989 -29.16 -24.51 -12.86
N LEU A 990 -28.41 -23.74 -13.62
CA LEU A 990 -28.71 -22.32 -13.85
C LEU A 990 -30.10 -22.19 -14.47
N GLY A 991 -30.92 -21.28 -13.93
CA GLY A 991 -32.17 -20.91 -14.58
C GLY A 991 -31.93 -20.12 -15.88
N THR A 992 -32.98 -19.91 -16.66
CA THR A 992 -32.89 -19.25 -17.97
C THR A 992 -32.39 -17.81 -17.90
N THR A 993 -32.63 -17.10 -16.79
CA THR A 993 -32.15 -15.73 -16.55
C THR A 993 -30.65 -15.73 -16.24
N ALA A 994 -30.20 -16.61 -15.34
CA ALA A 994 -28.80 -16.75 -14.93
C ALA A 994 -27.92 -17.19 -16.11
N LEU A 995 -28.41 -18.14 -16.90
CA LEU A 995 -27.76 -18.62 -18.13
C LEU A 995 -27.71 -17.50 -19.19
N ALA A 996 -28.83 -16.82 -19.46
CA ALA A 996 -28.88 -15.71 -20.43
C ALA A 996 -27.96 -14.54 -20.07
N ALA A 997 -27.89 -14.19 -18.78
CA ALA A 997 -27.04 -13.13 -18.26
C ALA A 997 -25.55 -13.48 -18.23
N GLY A 998 -25.17 -14.74 -18.50
CA GLY A 998 -23.78 -15.20 -18.48
C GLY A 998 -23.14 -15.08 -17.09
N ARG A 999 -23.93 -15.29 -16.02
CA ARG A 999 -23.47 -15.14 -14.63
C ARG A 999 -22.59 -16.30 -14.15
N HIS A 1000 -22.67 -17.47 -14.80
CA HIS A 1000 -21.96 -18.70 -14.40
C HIS A 1000 -22.23 -19.12 -12.93
N ALA A 1001 -23.38 -18.73 -12.40
CA ALA A 1001 -23.85 -18.97 -11.04
C ALA A 1001 -25.34 -18.64 -10.93
N ALA A 1002 -26.02 -19.19 -9.93
CA ALA A 1002 -27.46 -18.96 -9.73
C ALA A 1002 -27.80 -17.51 -9.35
N GLY A 1003 -26.85 -16.75 -8.79
CA GLY A 1003 -27.08 -15.37 -8.36
C GLY A 1003 -27.32 -14.42 -9.53
N VAL A 1004 -28.47 -13.74 -9.51
CA VAL A 1004 -28.89 -12.74 -10.51
C VAL A 1004 -29.16 -11.39 -9.86
N SER A 1005 -29.10 -10.33 -10.65
CA SER A 1005 -29.55 -9.00 -10.26
C SER A 1005 -31.00 -8.74 -10.72
N ALA A 1006 -31.67 -7.76 -10.10
CA ALA A 1006 -32.97 -7.30 -10.58
C ALA A 1006 -32.93 -6.82 -12.04
N THR A 1007 -31.79 -6.27 -12.48
CA THR A 1007 -31.54 -5.87 -13.88
C THR A 1007 -31.46 -7.07 -14.82
N ASP A 1008 -30.86 -8.18 -14.38
CA ASP A 1008 -30.80 -9.41 -15.19
C ASP A 1008 -32.21 -9.98 -15.38
N ILE A 1009 -33.04 -10.01 -14.33
CA ILE A 1009 -34.45 -10.40 -14.45
C ILE A 1009 -35.19 -9.43 -15.39
N VAL A 1010 -34.97 -8.11 -15.31
CA VAL A 1010 -35.58 -7.15 -16.26
C VAL A 1010 -35.17 -7.42 -17.70
N ASN A 1011 -33.92 -7.80 -17.96
CA ASN A 1011 -33.38 -8.02 -19.31
C ASN A 1011 -33.64 -9.42 -19.88
N HIS A 1012 -33.80 -10.43 -19.00
CA HIS A 1012 -33.75 -11.85 -19.37
C HIS A 1012 -34.81 -12.74 -18.70
N GLY A 1013 -35.65 -12.21 -17.81
CA GLY A 1013 -36.55 -13.01 -16.98
C GLY A 1013 -37.73 -13.67 -17.71
N SER A 1014 -37.95 -13.43 -19.00
CA SER A 1014 -38.94 -14.20 -19.76
C SER A 1014 -38.53 -15.68 -19.87
N ALA A 1015 -39.49 -16.55 -20.17
CA ALA A 1015 -39.21 -17.98 -20.37
C ALA A 1015 -38.11 -18.25 -21.44
N SER A 1016 -37.93 -17.33 -22.40
CA SER A 1016 -36.92 -17.42 -23.48
C SER A 1016 -35.64 -16.62 -23.21
N GLY A 1017 -35.34 -16.21 -21.97
CA GLY A 1017 -34.12 -15.45 -21.68
C GLY A 1017 -34.15 -14.00 -22.19
N THR A 1018 -35.33 -13.42 -22.41
CA THR A 1018 -35.54 -12.06 -22.94
C THR A 1018 -36.24 -11.15 -21.94
N ALA A 1019 -36.42 -9.87 -22.29
CA ALA A 1019 -36.91 -8.84 -21.38
C ALA A 1019 -38.23 -9.22 -20.68
N ALA A 1020 -38.27 -9.01 -19.36
CA ALA A 1020 -39.38 -9.34 -18.48
C ALA A 1020 -40.57 -8.37 -18.61
N VAL A 1021 -41.71 -8.79 -18.06
CA VAL A 1021 -42.99 -8.07 -18.14
C VAL A 1021 -42.98 -6.77 -17.30
N ALA A 1022 -42.33 -6.78 -16.13
CA ALA A 1022 -42.19 -5.61 -15.25
C ALA A 1022 -41.07 -5.78 -14.20
N ALA A 1023 -40.50 -4.67 -13.73
CA ALA A 1023 -39.58 -4.61 -12.58
C ALA A 1023 -40.34 -4.60 -11.23
N ASP A 1024 -39.70 -5.06 -10.14
CA ASP A 1024 -40.27 -5.00 -8.78
C ASP A 1024 -40.00 -3.63 -8.12
N ASP A 1025 -40.55 -2.57 -8.72
CA ASP A 1025 -40.28 -1.14 -8.44
C ASP A 1025 -40.76 -0.64 -7.05
N ALA A 1026 -40.29 -1.28 -5.98
CA ALA A 1026 -40.40 -0.82 -4.59
C ALA A 1026 -39.50 -1.58 -3.59
N ARG A 1027 -38.87 -2.70 -3.96
CA ARG A 1027 -38.28 -3.66 -3.00
C ARG A 1027 -36.77 -3.80 -3.15
N ARG A 1028 -36.09 -4.04 -2.02
CA ARG A 1028 -34.65 -4.35 -1.95
C ARG A 1028 -34.47 -5.81 -1.56
N TYR A 1029 -33.50 -6.48 -2.19
CA TYR A 1029 -33.15 -7.88 -1.96
C TYR A 1029 -31.79 -7.98 -1.25
N PRO A 1030 -31.73 -7.79 0.09
CA PRO A 1030 -30.45 -7.76 0.80
C PRO A 1030 -29.72 -9.11 0.76
N GLY A 1031 -30.44 -10.23 0.77
CA GLY A 1031 -29.87 -11.58 0.70
C GLY A 1031 -29.48 -12.04 -0.71
N GLY A 1032 -29.72 -11.22 -1.74
CA GLY A 1032 -29.58 -11.60 -3.15
C GLY A 1032 -30.90 -12.01 -3.82
N LEU A 1033 -30.82 -12.17 -5.14
CA LEU A 1033 -31.81 -12.84 -5.98
C LEU A 1033 -31.11 -14.03 -6.64
N PHE A 1034 -31.84 -15.12 -6.84
CA PHE A 1034 -31.33 -16.37 -7.39
C PHE A 1034 -32.26 -16.84 -8.49
N ASP A 1035 -31.71 -17.50 -9.51
CA ASP A 1035 -32.41 -18.10 -10.63
C ASP A 1035 -31.81 -19.48 -10.93
N PHE A 1036 -32.58 -20.53 -10.64
CA PHE A 1036 -32.16 -21.92 -10.79
C PHE A 1036 -33.28 -22.79 -11.36
N GLU A 1037 -32.90 -23.90 -11.98
CA GLU A 1037 -33.77 -24.96 -12.49
C GLU A 1037 -33.51 -26.23 -11.65
N LEU A 1038 -34.57 -26.84 -11.12
CA LEU A 1038 -34.52 -28.16 -10.49
C LEU A 1038 -35.00 -29.20 -11.50
N THR A 1039 -34.24 -30.28 -11.71
CA THR A 1039 -34.63 -31.39 -12.59
C THR A 1039 -34.36 -32.75 -11.97
N GLY A 1040 -34.89 -33.82 -12.59
CA GLY A 1040 -34.76 -35.19 -12.10
C GLY A 1040 -35.83 -35.59 -11.08
N LEU A 1041 -36.96 -34.88 -11.04
CA LEU A 1041 -38.11 -35.24 -10.22
C LEU A 1041 -38.64 -36.60 -10.66
N SER A 1042 -39.04 -37.45 -9.71
CA SER A 1042 -39.54 -38.80 -10.02
C SER A 1042 -40.97 -38.78 -10.60
N GLN A 1043 -41.73 -37.71 -10.36
CA GLN A 1043 -43.11 -37.56 -10.80
C GLN A 1043 -43.41 -36.10 -11.16
N ALA A 1044 -44.20 -35.90 -12.22
CA ALA A 1044 -44.77 -34.60 -12.54
C ALA A 1044 -45.75 -34.16 -11.42
N GLY A 1045 -45.63 -32.94 -10.92
CA GLY A 1045 -46.45 -32.41 -9.82
C GLY A 1045 -45.93 -32.72 -8.41
N GLN A 1046 -44.75 -33.33 -8.28
CA GLN A 1046 -44.10 -33.61 -7.00
C GLN A 1046 -43.62 -32.34 -6.30
N SER A 1047 -43.51 -32.38 -4.97
CA SER A 1047 -42.91 -31.31 -4.18
C SER A 1047 -41.52 -31.68 -3.69
N VAL A 1048 -40.55 -30.78 -3.87
CA VAL A 1048 -39.12 -30.98 -3.54
C VAL A 1048 -38.56 -29.83 -2.72
N GLN A 1049 -37.44 -30.05 -2.04
CA GLN A 1049 -36.80 -29.08 -1.16
C GLN A 1049 -35.49 -28.54 -1.72
N VAL A 1050 -35.35 -27.21 -1.69
CA VAL A 1050 -34.11 -26.50 -2.07
C VAL A 1050 -33.73 -25.50 -1.00
N VAL A 1051 -32.44 -25.49 -0.66
CA VAL A 1051 -31.80 -24.59 0.29
C VAL A 1051 -31.13 -23.47 -0.47
N VAL A 1052 -31.52 -22.24 -0.16
CA VAL A 1052 -31.02 -21.02 -0.78
C VAL A 1052 -30.29 -20.19 0.30
N PRO A 1053 -28.95 -20.07 0.24
CA PRO A 1053 -28.17 -19.25 1.16
C PRO A 1053 -28.50 -17.77 0.95
N GLN A 1054 -28.45 -16.97 2.00
CA GLN A 1054 -28.69 -15.53 1.94
C GLN A 1054 -27.38 -14.79 2.16
N LEU A 1055 -27.01 -13.93 1.21
CA LEU A 1055 -25.78 -13.13 1.26
C LEU A 1055 -25.80 -12.02 2.34
N ALA A 1056 -26.95 -11.82 2.98
CA ALA A 1056 -27.12 -10.97 4.15
C ALA A 1056 -28.24 -11.53 5.04
N PRO A 1057 -28.24 -11.25 6.36
CA PRO A 1057 -29.26 -11.76 7.27
C PRO A 1057 -30.68 -11.34 6.87
N ILE A 1058 -31.64 -12.26 6.98
CA ILE A 1058 -33.05 -12.04 6.66
C ILE A 1058 -33.58 -10.82 7.44
N PRO A 1059 -34.15 -9.81 6.76
CA PRO A 1059 -34.65 -8.61 7.42
C PRO A 1059 -35.94 -8.89 8.21
N ALA A 1060 -36.18 -8.13 9.27
CA ALA A 1060 -37.40 -8.23 10.05
C ALA A 1060 -38.64 -7.92 9.18
N GLY A 1061 -39.57 -8.88 9.08
CA GLY A 1061 -40.75 -8.79 8.23
C GLY A 1061 -40.46 -9.01 6.73
N GLY A 1062 -39.29 -9.53 6.36
CA GLY A 1062 -38.98 -9.90 4.98
C GLY A 1062 -39.95 -10.95 4.43
N VAL A 1063 -40.14 -10.95 3.11
CA VAL A 1063 -40.98 -11.91 2.38
C VAL A 1063 -40.20 -12.50 1.22
N TYR A 1064 -40.46 -13.76 0.87
CA TYR A 1064 -39.90 -14.33 -0.35
C TYR A 1064 -40.74 -13.87 -1.55
N ARG A 1065 -40.07 -13.36 -2.60
CA ARG A 1065 -40.69 -12.93 -3.85
C ARG A 1065 -40.32 -13.91 -4.95
N LYS A 1066 -41.27 -14.20 -5.82
CA LYS A 1066 -41.14 -15.08 -6.98
C LYS A 1066 -41.39 -14.27 -8.24
N TYR A 1067 -40.55 -14.45 -9.25
CA TYR A 1067 -40.84 -13.98 -10.60
C TYR A 1067 -41.42 -15.15 -11.41
N LEU A 1068 -42.62 -14.98 -11.95
CA LEU A 1068 -43.24 -15.93 -12.88
C LEU A 1068 -43.12 -15.36 -14.30
N SER A 1069 -42.65 -16.15 -15.27
CA SER A 1069 -42.28 -15.66 -16.61
C SER A 1069 -43.40 -14.88 -17.31
N ASP A 1070 -44.64 -15.37 -17.18
CA ASP A 1070 -45.84 -14.81 -17.84
C ASP A 1070 -46.67 -13.87 -16.94
N GLN A 1071 -46.43 -13.84 -15.62
CA GLN A 1071 -47.27 -13.10 -14.66
C GLN A 1071 -46.54 -11.99 -13.89
N GLY A 1072 -45.20 -11.98 -13.93
CA GLY A 1072 -44.37 -11.02 -13.21
C GLY A 1072 -44.15 -11.38 -11.74
N TRP A 1073 -43.93 -10.36 -10.91
CA TRP A 1073 -43.53 -10.52 -9.50
C TRP A 1073 -44.69 -10.74 -8.52
N GLN A 1074 -44.72 -11.89 -7.86
CA GLN A 1074 -45.62 -12.20 -6.75
C GLN A 1074 -44.89 -12.48 -5.43
N GLU A 1075 -45.63 -12.53 -4.31
CA GLU A 1075 -45.10 -13.09 -3.06
C GLU A 1075 -45.27 -14.62 -3.07
N PHE A 1076 -44.37 -15.34 -2.41
CA PHE A 1076 -44.40 -16.81 -2.38
C PHE A 1076 -45.72 -17.34 -1.82
N VAL A 1077 -46.37 -18.23 -2.56
CA VAL A 1077 -47.66 -18.82 -2.18
C VAL A 1077 -47.42 -20.03 -1.27
N ILE A 1078 -47.88 -19.96 -0.03
CA ILE A 1078 -47.79 -21.06 0.94
C ILE A 1078 -49.12 -21.83 0.97
N ASP A 1079 -49.05 -23.15 0.78
CA ASP A 1079 -50.20 -24.05 0.83
C ASP A 1079 -49.83 -25.43 1.42
N ALA A 1080 -50.53 -26.50 1.02
CA ALA A 1080 -50.26 -27.85 1.51
C ALA A 1080 -48.95 -28.46 0.96
N ARG A 1081 -48.58 -28.08 -0.27
CA ARG A 1081 -47.43 -28.58 -1.05
C ARG A 1081 -46.29 -27.57 -1.15
N ASN A 1082 -46.58 -26.28 -1.03
CA ASN A 1082 -45.62 -25.19 -1.10
C ASN A 1082 -45.34 -24.60 0.29
N ARG A 1083 -44.07 -24.55 0.72
CA ARG A 1083 -43.67 -24.07 2.05
C ARG A 1083 -42.38 -23.27 2.05
N LEU A 1084 -42.18 -22.51 3.13
CA LEU A 1084 -41.05 -21.62 3.32
C LEU A 1084 -40.54 -21.75 4.76
N ALA A 1085 -39.26 -22.07 4.93
CA ALA A 1085 -38.60 -22.16 6.22
C ALA A 1085 -37.25 -21.43 6.22
N SER A 1086 -36.72 -21.15 7.40
CA SER A 1086 -35.39 -20.54 7.58
C SER A 1086 -34.64 -21.15 8.76
N ALA A 1087 -33.32 -21.03 8.73
CA ALA A 1087 -32.43 -21.52 9.77
C ALA A 1087 -31.21 -20.60 9.95
N PRO A 1088 -30.58 -20.60 11.13
CA PRO A 1088 -29.31 -19.90 11.33
C PRO A 1088 -28.25 -20.51 10.40
N GLY A 1089 -27.56 -19.66 9.68
CA GLY A 1089 -26.37 -20.00 8.90
C GLY A 1089 -25.14 -19.28 9.45
N GLY A 1090 -24.01 -19.47 8.79
CA GLY A 1090 -22.79 -18.71 9.06
C GLY A 1090 -21.66 -19.16 8.14
N LYS A 1091 -20.76 -18.23 7.77
CA LYS A 1091 -19.66 -18.47 6.81
C LYS A 1091 -20.12 -19.20 5.53
N GLY A 1092 -21.33 -18.90 5.05
CA GLY A 1092 -21.92 -19.53 3.87
C GLY A 1092 -22.17 -21.04 3.94
N SER A 1093 -22.35 -21.62 5.14
CA SER A 1093 -22.91 -22.97 5.27
C SER A 1093 -24.35 -22.95 5.79
N CYS A 1094 -25.16 -23.87 5.25
CA CYS A 1094 -26.57 -24.07 5.61
C CYS A 1094 -26.83 -25.55 5.96
N PRO A 1095 -27.88 -25.85 6.76
CA PRO A 1095 -28.30 -27.22 7.04
C PRO A 1095 -28.70 -27.98 5.78
N SER A 1096 -28.65 -29.32 5.80
CA SER A 1096 -29.23 -30.13 4.71
C SER A 1096 -30.73 -29.81 4.51
N PRO A 1097 -31.30 -29.97 3.30
CA PRO A 1097 -32.72 -29.68 3.05
C PRO A 1097 -33.64 -30.39 4.05
N SER A 1098 -33.37 -31.67 4.31
CA SER A 1098 -34.12 -32.56 5.21
C SER A 1098 -33.86 -32.34 6.72
N SER A 1099 -32.98 -31.42 7.11
CA SER A 1099 -32.54 -31.21 8.49
C SER A 1099 -33.67 -30.82 9.47
N PRO A 1100 -33.66 -31.28 10.74
CA PRO A 1100 -34.59 -30.79 11.76
C PRO A 1100 -34.28 -29.36 12.26
N ALA A 1101 -33.22 -28.70 11.75
CA ALA A 1101 -32.84 -27.35 12.16
C ALA A 1101 -33.76 -26.24 11.59
N TRP A 1102 -34.55 -26.55 10.55
CA TRP A 1102 -35.43 -25.60 9.86
C TRP A 1102 -36.61 -25.16 10.72
N ARG A 1103 -36.92 -23.86 10.71
CA ARG A 1103 -38.10 -23.26 11.34
C ARG A 1103 -39.02 -22.69 10.27
N GLU A 1104 -40.31 -23.04 10.31
CA GLU A 1104 -41.33 -22.50 9.40
C GLU A 1104 -41.34 -20.96 9.39
N GLY A 1105 -41.51 -20.37 8.20
CA GLY A 1105 -41.44 -18.93 7.95
C GLY A 1105 -40.02 -18.37 7.76
N LEU A 1106 -39.94 -17.06 7.46
CA LEU A 1106 -38.70 -16.30 7.41
C LEU A 1106 -38.43 -15.62 8.76
N ASN A 1107 -37.41 -16.07 9.47
CA ASN A 1107 -37.03 -15.55 10.79
C ASN A 1107 -35.93 -14.50 10.63
N ALA A 1108 -36.07 -13.36 11.30
CA ALA A 1108 -35.11 -12.27 11.20
C ALA A 1108 -33.73 -12.67 11.74
N GLY A 1109 -32.66 -12.35 11.01
CA GLY A 1109 -31.28 -12.68 11.37
C GLY A 1109 -30.77 -14.05 10.90
N ASP A 1110 -31.64 -14.93 10.40
CA ASP A 1110 -31.21 -16.17 9.75
C ASP A 1110 -30.52 -15.90 8.41
N LEU A 1111 -29.67 -16.83 7.97
CA LEU A 1111 -28.85 -16.73 6.75
C LEU A 1111 -29.16 -17.84 5.73
N CYS A 1112 -30.11 -18.72 6.03
CA CYS A 1112 -30.48 -19.84 5.19
C CYS A 1112 -31.99 -19.87 5.02
N VAL A 1113 -32.46 -20.02 3.78
CA VAL A 1113 -33.87 -20.24 3.43
C VAL A 1113 -34.00 -21.66 2.87
N ARG A 1114 -35.08 -22.36 3.20
CA ARG A 1114 -35.50 -23.57 2.52
C ARG A 1114 -36.86 -23.33 1.88
N LEU A 1115 -36.94 -23.55 0.58
CA LEU A 1115 -38.19 -23.61 -0.16
C LEU A 1115 -38.63 -25.07 -0.24
N THR A 1116 -39.94 -25.30 -0.11
CA THR A 1116 -40.58 -26.52 -0.62
C THR A 1116 -41.43 -26.07 -1.80
N LEU A 1117 -41.09 -26.53 -2.99
CA LEU A 1117 -41.66 -26.11 -4.27
C LEU A 1117 -42.40 -27.28 -4.90
N GLU A 1118 -43.58 -27.00 -5.45
CA GLU A 1118 -44.37 -27.95 -6.25
C GLU A 1118 -44.15 -27.69 -7.75
N ASP A 1119 -43.80 -28.74 -8.49
CA ASP A 1119 -43.75 -28.76 -9.97
C ASP A 1119 -45.14 -28.48 -10.57
N GLY A 1120 -45.25 -27.51 -11.48
CA GLY A 1120 -46.54 -26.98 -11.93
C GLY A 1120 -47.37 -26.23 -10.88
N GLY A 1121 -46.83 -26.04 -9.68
CA GLY A 1121 -47.49 -25.33 -8.59
C GLY A 1121 -47.47 -23.81 -8.77
N PRO A 1122 -48.10 -23.06 -7.84
CA PRO A 1122 -48.20 -21.60 -7.92
C PRO A 1122 -46.85 -20.86 -7.78
N ASN A 1123 -45.76 -21.53 -7.41
CA ASN A 1123 -44.42 -20.94 -7.28
C ASN A 1123 -43.44 -21.37 -8.39
N ASP A 1124 -43.83 -22.30 -9.25
CA ASP A 1124 -43.04 -22.71 -10.41
C ASP A 1124 -43.22 -21.69 -11.54
N ALA A 1125 -42.11 -21.20 -12.13
CA ALA A 1125 -42.13 -20.02 -12.99
C ALA A 1125 -42.73 -20.23 -14.38
N ASP A 1126 -42.85 -21.47 -14.86
CA ASP A 1126 -43.59 -21.82 -16.09
C ASP A 1126 -44.97 -22.44 -15.81
N GLY A 1127 -45.21 -22.92 -14.58
CA GLY A 1127 -46.50 -23.38 -14.08
C GLY A 1127 -46.98 -24.69 -14.72
N ARG A 1128 -46.05 -25.57 -15.13
CA ARG A 1128 -46.36 -26.85 -15.78
C ARG A 1128 -45.78 -28.00 -14.98
N ALA A 1129 -46.63 -28.94 -14.57
CA ALA A 1129 -46.19 -30.21 -14.00
C ALA A 1129 -45.45 -31.01 -15.09
N ASN A 1130 -44.12 -30.92 -15.11
CA ASN A 1130 -43.29 -31.39 -16.21
C ASN A 1130 -42.01 -32.12 -15.77
N GLY A 1131 -41.84 -32.31 -14.45
CA GLY A 1131 -40.63 -32.91 -13.86
C GLY A 1131 -39.48 -31.92 -13.66
N GLN A 1132 -39.74 -30.62 -13.80
CA GLN A 1132 -38.78 -29.54 -13.61
C GLN A 1132 -39.42 -28.37 -12.85
N ILE A 1133 -38.65 -27.62 -12.06
CA ILE A 1133 -39.13 -26.41 -11.39
C ILE A 1133 -38.20 -25.25 -11.73
N LEU A 1134 -38.75 -24.17 -12.26
CA LEU A 1134 -38.00 -22.94 -12.55
C LEU A 1134 -38.20 -21.93 -11.40
N ASP A 1135 -37.11 -21.53 -10.74
CA ASP A 1135 -37.16 -20.62 -9.60
C ASP A 1135 -36.23 -19.39 -9.74
N PRO A 1136 -36.71 -18.30 -10.38
CA PRO A 1136 -36.23 -16.95 -10.12
C PRO A 1136 -36.96 -16.36 -8.90
N GLY A 1137 -36.20 -15.90 -7.90
CA GLY A 1137 -36.75 -15.35 -6.66
C GLY A 1137 -35.71 -14.93 -5.62
N GLY A 1138 -36.20 -14.48 -4.45
CA GLY A 1138 -35.34 -14.14 -3.31
C GLY A 1138 -36.07 -13.42 -2.19
N VAL A 1139 -35.37 -13.20 -1.07
CA VAL A 1139 -35.95 -12.50 0.10
C VAL A 1139 -35.91 -10.99 -0.09
N ALA A 1140 -37.09 -10.39 -0.22
CA ALA A 1140 -37.27 -8.95 -0.23
C ALA A 1140 -37.42 -8.39 1.20
N ALA A 1141 -36.79 -7.25 1.45
CA ALA A 1141 -37.12 -6.40 2.58
C ALA A 1141 -38.56 -5.84 2.47
N PRO A 1142 -39.22 -5.49 3.60
CA PRO A 1142 -40.51 -4.83 3.57
C PRO A 1142 -40.49 -3.58 2.69
N ALA A 1143 -41.52 -3.39 1.86
CA ALA A 1143 -41.66 -2.17 1.07
C ALA A 1143 -41.68 -0.94 1.99
N SER A 1144 -40.85 0.06 1.68
CA SER A 1144 -40.86 1.32 2.43
C SER A 1144 -42.23 1.99 2.28
N SER A 1145 -42.82 2.44 3.39
CA SER A 1145 -44.14 3.07 3.37
C SER A 1145 -44.06 4.49 2.78
N GLY A 1146 -43.95 4.56 1.46
CA GLY A 1146 -43.98 5.80 0.68
C GLY A 1146 -45.36 6.46 0.80
N GLY A 1147 -45.52 7.33 1.80
CA GLY A 1147 -46.74 8.07 2.05
C GLY A 1147 -47.03 9.08 0.94
N SER A 1148 -47.74 8.65 -0.11
CA SER A 1148 -48.24 9.52 -1.16
C SER A 1148 -49.42 10.36 -0.66
N SER A 1149 -49.11 11.49 -0.02
CA SER A 1149 -50.09 12.48 0.40
C SER A 1149 -50.72 13.21 -0.81
N SER A 1150 -51.63 12.52 -1.51
CA SER A 1150 -52.49 13.13 -2.52
C SER A 1150 -53.55 14.00 -1.84
N SER A 1151 -53.27 15.30 -1.79
CA SER A 1151 -54.16 16.30 -1.19
C SER A 1151 -55.42 16.52 -2.04
N SER A 1152 -56.43 15.66 -1.88
CA SER A 1152 -57.78 15.91 -2.40
C SER A 1152 -58.60 16.70 -1.38
N ASN A 1153 -58.52 18.03 -1.48
CA ASN A 1153 -59.44 18.92 -0.77
C ASN A 1153 -60.89 18.63 -1.20
N ASN A 1154 -61.73 18.14 -0.28
CA ASN A 1154 -63.17 18.32 -0.38
C ASN A 1154 -63.80 18.50 1.01
N LEU A 1155 -64.16 19.74 1.31
CA LEU A 1155 -64.99 20.12 2.44
C LEU A 1155 -66.46 19.91 2.08
N SER A 1156 -67.17 19.03 2.78
CA SER A 1156 -68.62 19.13 2.92
C SER A 1156 -69.14 18.68 4.29
N SER A 1157 -69.81 19.63 4.94
CA SER A 1157 -70.78 19.50 6.04
C SER A 1157 -71.54 18.15 6.10
N SER A 1158 -71.83 17.57 7.27
CA SER A 1158 -72.73 18.15 8.29
C SER A 1158 -72.94 17.23 9.52
N GLU A 1159 -73.19 17.86 10.67
CA GLU A 1159 -74.03 17.48 11.83
C GLU A 1159 -74.24 16.02 12.27
N GLY A 1160 -74.14 15.78 13.60
CA GLY A 1160 -74.74 14.62 14.28
C GLY A 1160 -73.98 14.14 15.52
N GLY A 1161 -74.22 14.72 16.69
CA GLY A 1161 -73.47 14.42 17.93
C GLY A 1161 -74.01 13.28 18.79
N GLY A 1162 -73.19 12.81 19.73
CA GLY A 1162 -73.57 11.86 20.79
C GLY A 1162 -72.39 11.63 21.74
N GLY A 1163 -72.47 12.13 22.97
CA GLY A 1163 -71.31 12.23 23.88
C GLY A 1163 -71.04 10.99 24.74
N GLY A 1164 -69.79 10.89 25.23
CA GLY A 1164 -69.31 9.86 26.15
C GLY A 1164 -67.83 10.07 26.43
N GLY A 1165 -67.49 11.01 27.31
CA GLY A 1165 -66.15 11.60 27.35
C GLY A 1165 -65.15 10.97 28.34
N CYS A 1166 -63.88 11.35 28.11
CA CYS A 1166 -62.81 11.48 29.10
C CYS A 1166 -62.15 10.19 29.65
N SER A 1167 -60.82 10.09 29.76
CA SER A 1167 -59.76 11.04 29.34
C SER A 1167 -58.38 10.38 29.38
N LEU A 1168 -57.55 10.65 28.35
CA LEU A 1168 -56.08 10.76 28.29
C LEU A 1168 -55.20 9.67 29.00
N GLY A 1169 -54.09 9.22 28.41
CA GLY A 1169 -53.40 9.67 27.20
C GLY A 1169 -51.89 9.78 27.46
N GLY A 1170 -51.09 9.00 26.73
CA GLY A 1170 -49.62 9.13 26.71
C GLY A 1170 -49.13 10.01 25.55
N ARG A 1171 -47.90 9.73 25.07
CA ARG A 1171 -47.07 10.44 24.05
C ARG A 1171 -46.19 11.55 24.66
N SER A 1172 -44.87 11.55 24.46
CA SER A 1172 -44.07 11.73 23.22
C SER A 1172 -44.30 13.12 22.61
N SER A 1173 -43.33 13.86 22.08
CA SER A 1173 -41.94 13.59 21.63
C SER A 1173 -41.20 14.93 21.45
N GLN A 1174 -39.88 14.95 21.18
CA GLN A 1174 -39.21 15.71 20.08
C GLN A 1174 -37.67 15.83 20.23
N ASP A 1175 -36.98 15.65 19.09
CA ASP A 1175 -35.62 16.12 18.73
C ASP A 1175 -35.57 17.68 18.61
N PRO A 1176 -34.44 18.42 18.32
CA PRO A 1176 -33.24 17.97 17.57
C PRO A 1176 -31.85 18.69 17.81
N LEU A 1177 -30.88 18.36 16.93
CA LEU A 1177 -29.69 19.13 16.46
C LEU A 1177 -28.33 19.15 17.23
N PHE A 1178 -27.25 19.10 16.42
CA PHE A 1178 -25.80 19.32 16.65
C PHE A 1178 -25.45 20.84 16.87
N PRO A 1179 -24.18 21.29 17.15
CA PRO A 1179 -22.88 20.58 17.33
C PRO A 1179 -21.98 21.03 18.53
N LEU A 1180 -20.75 20.49 18.56
CA LEU A 1180 -19.46 21.07 19.03
C LEU A 1180 -18.92 20.86 20.48
N LEU A 1181 -17.69 20.32 20.52
CA LEU A 1181 -16.56 20.51 21.46
C LEU A 1181 -16.58 20.05 22.94
N ALA A 1182 -15.43 19.47 23.32
CA ALA A 1182 -14.68 19.60 24.58
C ALA A 1182 -14.87 18.61 25.77
N LEU A 1183 -13.80 17.82 25.97
CA LEU A 1183 -13.06 17.55 27.22
C LEU A 1183 -13.68 16.74 28.41
N PHE A 1184 -12.93 15.68 28.75
CA PHE A 1184 -12.66 15.08 30.08
C PHE A 1184 -13.78 14.48 30.96
N ALA A 1185 -13.64 13.16 31.14
CA ALA A 1185 -13.59 12.44 32.42
C ALA A 1185 -14.80 12.46 33.38
N ALA A 1186 -15.34 11.27 33.70
CA ALA A 1186 -14.74 10.41 34.75
C ALA A 1186 -15.69 9.29 35.25
N ALA A 1187 -15.06 8.25 35.81
CA ALA A 1187 -15.57 7.40 36.90
C ALA A 1187 -16.81 6.53 36.64
N GLY A 1188 -16.55 5.31 36.18
CA GLY A 1188 -17.38 4.16 36.55
C GLY A 1188 -17.19 3.73 38.02
N LEU A 1189 -18.15 2.93 38.48
CA LEU A 1189 -18.04 1.85 39.47
C LEU A 1189 -17.55 2.11 40.92
N LEU A 1190 -18.49 1.81 41.82
CA LEU A 1190 -18.35 0.93 43.00
C LEU A 1190 -17.66 1.40 44.30
N ARG A 1191 -18.52 1.54 45.31
CA ARG A 1191 -18.46 0.91 46.65
C ARG A 1191 -17.22 1.14 47.54
N ARG A 1192 -17.41 2.07 48.50
CA ARG A 1192 -17.36 1.84 49.98
C ARG A 1192 -16.38 0.78 50.52
N GLY A 1193 -15.36 1.21 51.28
CA GLY A 1193 -14.49 0.29 52.04
C GLY A 1193 -13.52 0.91 53.07
N CYS A 1194 -13.98 1.83 53.94
CA CYS A 1194 -13.33 2.39 55.14
C CYS A 1194 -11.83 2.11 55.46
N ARG A 1195 -11.06 3.22 55.60
CA ARG A 1195 -10.15 3.59 56.74
C ARG A 1195 -9.22 2.52 57.36
N ALA A 1196 -7.94 2.76 57.69
CA ALA A 1196 -7.12 3.97 57.72
C ALA A 1196 -5.72 3.63 58.29
N GLN A 1197 -4.70 4.26 57.70
CA GLN A 1197 -3.48 4.81 58.33
C GLN A 1197 -2.44 3.88 58.97
N GLY A 1198 -1.22 4.04 58.45
CA GLY A 1198 0.05 3.40 58.80
C GLY A 1198 1.04 3.78 57.71
#